data_AF-A0A949B2I8-F1
#
_entry.id   AF-A0A949B2I8-F1
#
_cell.length_a   1.000
_cell.length_b   1.000
_cell.length_c   1.000
_cell.angle_alpha   90.00
_cell.angle_beta   90.00
_cell.angle_gamma   90.00
#
_symmetry.space_group_name_H-M   'P 1'
#
loop_
_entity.id
_entity.type
_entity.pdbx_description
1 polymer ?
#
loop_
_entity_poly.entity_id
_entity_poly.type
_entity_poly.pdbx_seq_one_letter_code
_entity_poly.pdbx_strand_id
1 'polypeptide(L)'
;TNYAMLEYLLLRPDDSPFFDGELARHWKFLILDEAHIYNGASGIEMGMLIRRLKDRVCEGKSGVLRCIATSATLAKEEDDFEKVIRFASNLFGEKFEWDPAQEDRQDVIKGESIKTPTLQESIDLPLGLYSEIDEIITSVQDNSAIIKRCYEICQKAGIVESLLVQAKMQSDDNAKKFLYGILQKDKRTLELKRILETGSIKLEDCIKKVLGNGKPSSKESQAVISLINLAVWVRPEQELLPLLPARYHLFVRAPEGIFVSLFPKPKISLERREQTQVGYPVFELASCRRCGQAYLVSNIINGKLKHFIAEIDAPKENRYFLLTEKKPLFEDDEDEESAEPEKIAEKGKKWRLCVRCGAIWEEYEESSCQCPNKDSEVRNLTEIIPKDGVLNKCYLCGLSSRNIVREFVFQKDAPAAVLITSLFQTLKEKKQKERKILAFSDSRQDAAFFAPYLNSTYETILYRRLIMEVLQQNKSVGDYRLQSLCEDVLKLAEENSLFDQTLDEKQRKRKVWGWILQEFCALAWERNICLEGVGLLYFLPISPEGWEPINDLLQAPWNLSKEESIALYQILLNTIRLKMAVTFPSDGPSPKDEIFAPRNWIYKFSGWKSNSKKGIYSWNPASGRANARLEFLYKLFEKLTGSNDDKGECKKILAKIWEDLSKHWTGENKQIRPLKDSKFGIL
;
A
#
# COMPACT_ATOMS: atom_id res chain seq x y z
N THR A 1 -11.78 6.86 -25.46
CA THR A 1 -10.42 6.28 -25.50
C THR A 1 -9.39 7.38 -25.27
N ASN A 2 -8.12 7.08 -25.00
CA ASN A 2 -7.04 8.09 -25.01
C ASN A 2 -6.32 8.10 -26.37
N TYR A 3 -5.54 9.15 -26.67
CA TYR A 3 -4.95 9.35 -28.00
C TYR A 3 -4.06 8.19 -28.46
N ALA A 4 -3.25 7.60 -27.57
CA ALA A 4 -2.37 6.52 -28.00
C ALA A 4 -3.08 5.17 -28.10
N MET A 5 -4.13 4.94 -27.31
CA MET A 5 -4.97 3.78 -27.52
C MET A 5 -5.71 3.91 -28.86
N LEU A 6 -6.18 5.11 -29.24
CA LEU A 6 -6.70 5.36 -30.58
C LEU A 6 -5.66 5.07 -31.67
N GLU A 7 -4.42 5.54 -31.51
CA GLU A 7 -3.34 5.25 -32.44
C GLU A 7 -3.04 3.75 -32.55
N TYR A 8 -3.01 3.04 -31.42
CA TYR A 8 -2.80 1.60 -31.39
C TYR A 8 -3.95 0.84 -32.07
N LEU A 9 -5.21 1.21 -31.80
CA LEU A 9 -6.39 0.62 -32.43
C LEU A 9 -6.40 0.83 -33.95
N LEU A 10 -5.93 1.98 -34.44
CA LEU A 10 -5.83 2.25 -35.88
C LEU A 10 -4.81 1.35 -36.61
N LEU A 11 -3.86 0.75 -35.87
CA LEU A 11 -2.82 -0.12 -36.41
C LEU A 11 -3.15 -1.61 -36.28
N ARG A 12 -4.03 -2.00 -35.35
CA ARG A 12 -4.30 -3.41 -35.06
C ARG A 12 -5.29 -4.00 -36.07
N PRO A 13 -4.94 -5.09 -36.79
CA PRO A 13 -5.81 -5.68 -37.79
C PRO A 13 -7.20 -6.08 -37.27
N ASP A 14 -7.27 -6.58 -36.03
CA ASP A 14 -8.51 -7.04 -35.41
C ASP A 14 -9.52 -5.90 -35.17
N ASP A 15 -9.06 -4.65 -35.04
CA ASP A 15 -9.92 -3.48 -34.84
C ASP A 15 -10.20 -2.70 -36.13
N SER A 16 -9.55 -3.05 -37.24
CA SER A 16 -9.74 -2.41 -38.56
C SER A 16 -11.21 -2.31 -38.97
N PRO A 17 -12.08 -3.33 -38.73
CA PRO A 17 -13.51 -3.23 -39.07
C PRO A 17 -14.26 -2.07 -38.40
N PHE A 18 -13.74 -1.48 -37.32
CA PHE A 18 -14.35 -0.31 -36.67
C PHE A 18 -14.08 0.99 -37.42
N PHE A 19 -12.94 1.04 -38.11
CA PHE A 19 -12.45 2.21 -38.84
C PHE A 19 -12.63 2.09 -40.36
N ASP A 20 -12.80 0.87 -40.87
CA ASP A 20 -13.04 0.57 -42.29
C ASP A 20 -14.36 -0.20 -42.48
N GLY A 21 -14.97 -0.08 -43.66
CA GLY A 21 -16.15 -0.86 -44.02
C GLY A 21 -17.47 -0.25 -43.55
N GLU A 22 -18.44 -1.08 -43.14
CA GLU A 22 -19.79 -0.62 -42.82
C GLU A 22 -19.84 0.21 -41.52
N LEU A 23 -19.10 -0.20 -40.47
CA LEU A 23 -19.12 0.49 -39.18
C LEU A 23 -18.54 1.91 -39.26
N ALA A 24 -17.55 2.12 -40.12
CA ALA A 24 -16.93 3.42 -40.37
C ALA A 24 -17.97 4.49 -40.78
N ARG A 25 -19.00 4.12 -41.52
CA ARG A 25 -20.03 5.03 -42.05
C ARG A 25 -21.02 5.53 -40.99
N HIS A 26 -21.03 4.92 -39.81
CA HIS A 26 -21.96 5.29 -38.74
C HIS A 26 -21.43 6.36 -37.78
N TRP A 27 -20.17 6.78 -37.93
CA TRP A 27 -19.60 7.83 -37.10
C TRP A 27 -20.29 9.17 -37.34
N LYS A 28 -20.68 9.84 -36.25
CA LYS A 28 -21.36 11.16 -36.27
C LYS A 28 -20.64 12.24 -35.47
N PHE A 29 -19.96 11.84 -34.40
CA PHE A 29 -19.35 12.76 -33.44
C PHE A 29 -17.90 12.37 -33.19
N LEU A 30 -17.05 13.39 -33.04
CA LEU A 30 -15.69 13.25 -32.55
C LEU A 30 -15.51 14.22 -31.38
N ILE A 31 -15.38 13.68 -30.17
CA ILE A 31 -15.28 14.48 -28.95
C ILE A 31 -13.86 14.41 -28.42
N LEU A 32 -13.23 15.56 -28.25
CA LEU A 32 -11.92 15.72 -27.63
C LEU A 32 -12.08 16.44 -26.29
N ASP A 33 -11.76 15.74 -25.20
CA ASP A 33 -11.76 16.34 -23.88
C ASP A 33 -10.41 17.03 -23.59
N GLU A 34 -10.44 18.15 -22.86
CA GLU A 34 -9.28 18.91 -22.42
C GLU A 34 -8.30 19.31 -23.55
N ALA A 35 -8.85 19.88 -24.62
CA ALA A 35 -8.12 20.22 -25.83
C ALA A 35 -6.88 21.12 -25.59
N HIS A 36 -6.89 21.89 -24.49
CA HIS A 36 -5.80 22.77 -24.08
C HIS A 36 -4.47 22.05 -23.74
N ILE A 37 -4.51 20.75 -23.46
CA ILE A 37 -3.32 19.91 -23.21
C ILE A 37 -2.53 19.69 -24.52
N TYR A 38 -3.20 19.72 -25.67
CA TYR A 38 -2.59 19.44 -26.97
C TYR A 38 -2.03 20.73 -27.58
N ASN A 39 -0.85 21.15 -27.12
CA ASN A 39 -0.14 22.32 -27.62
C ASN A 39 1.25 21.96 -28.17
N GLY A 40 1.85 22.86 -28.96
CA GLY A 40 3.17 22.62 -29.56
C GLY A 40 3.24 21.30 -30.33
N ALA A 41 4.25 20.48 -30.02
CA ALA A 41 4.46 19.19 -30.69
C ALA A 41 3.33 18.18 -30.46
N SER A 42 2.80 18.07 -29.22
CA SER A 42 1.71 17.13 -28.92
C SER A 42 0.42 17.50 -29.64
N GLY A 43 0.18 18.81 -29.83
CA GLY A 43 -0.93 19.33 -30.66
C GLY A 43 -0.82 18.93 -32.12
N ILE A 44 0.39 18.99 -32.68
CA ILE A 44 0.64 18.59 -34.07
C ILE A 44 0.40 17.09 -34.25
N GLU A 45 0.93 16.26 -33.35
CA GLU A 45 0.72 14.81 -33.37
C GLU A 45 -0.76 14.45 -33.27
N MET A 46 -1.49 15.07 -32.34
CA MET A 46 -2.92 14.83 -32.17
C MET A 46 -3.71 15.26 -33.41
N GLY A 47 -3.39 16.41 -34.00
CA GLY A 47 -4.00 16.85 -35.25
C GLY A 47 -3.71 15.89 -36.42
N MET A 48 -2.51 15.31 -36.51
CA MET A 48 -2.18 14.31 -37.53
C MET A 48 -2.93 12.99 -37.29
N LEU A 49 -3.07 12.56 -36.03
CA LEU A 49 -3.85 11.39 -35.65
C LEU A 49 -5.33 11.56 -36.02
N ILE A 50 -5.93 12.72 -35.71
CA ILE A 50 -7.32 13.03 -36.09
C ILE A 50 -7.50 13.00 -37.61
N ARG A 51 -6.55 13.56 -38.38
CA ARG A 51 -6.59 13.49 -39.85
C ARG A 51 -6.54 12.05 -40.35
N ARG A 52 -5.65 11.20 -39.82
CA ARG A 52 -5.59 9.77 -40.16
C ARG A 52 -6.89 9.04 -39.81
N LEU A 53 -7.48 9.34 -38.66
CA LEU A 53 -8.78 8.78 -38.27
C LEU A 53 -9.86 9.18 -39.28
N LYS A 54 -10.01 10.48 -39.57
CA LYS A 54 -10.99 11.02 -40.52
C LYS A 54 -10.79 10.49 -41.94
N ASP A 55 -9.56 10.24 -42.35
CA ASP A 55 -9.27 9.64 -43.65
C ASP A 55 -9.91 8.24 -43.75
N ARG A 56 -9.79 7.43 -42.70
CA ARG A 56 -10.40 6.08 -42.67
C ARG A 56 -11.91 6.12 -42.51
N VAL A 57 -12.44 6.91 -41.57
CA VAL A 57 -13.88 6.88 -41.26
C VAL A 57 -14.75 7.79 -42.13
N CYS A 58 -14.15 8.76 -42.82
CA CYS A 58 -14.87 9.77 -43.60
C CYS A 58 -14.27 10.02 -44.99
N GLU A 59 -13.32 9.20 -45.45
CA GLU A 59 -12.63 9.40 -46.74
C GLU A 59 -12.01 10.81 -46.85
N GLY A 60 -11.60 11.39 -45.70
CA GLY A 60 -11.02 12.73 -45.62
C GLY A 60 -12.01 13.87 -45.86
N LYS A 61 -13.31 13.61 -46.01
CA LYS A 61 -14.33 14.65 -46.25
C LYS A 61 -14.59 15.48 -45.00
N SER A 62 -14.55 16.81 -45.15
CA SER A 62 -14.95 17.75 -44.11
C SER A 62 -16.47 17.78 -43.92
N GLY A 63 -16.92 18.10 -42.71
CA GLY A 63 -18.33 18.27 -42.35
C GLY A 63 -19.11 16.98 -42.10
N VAL A 64 -18.50 15.80 -42.28
CA VAL A 64 -19.14 14.50 -42.00
C VAL A 64 -19.24 14.25 -40.50
N LEU A 65 -18.20 14.60 -39.73
CA LEU A 65 -18.17 14.46 -38.27
C LEU A 65 -18.45 15.81 -37.61
N ARG A 66 -19.33 15.80 -36.61
CA ARG A 66 -19.46 16.90 -35.66
C ARG A 66 -18.32 16.81 -34.65
N CYS A 67 -17.35 17.71 -34.78
CA CYS A 67 -16.22 17.78 -33.87
C CYS A 67 -16.55 18.68 -32.68
N ILE A 68 -16.31 18.17 -31.47
CA ILE A 68 -16.58 18.86 -30.20
C ILE A 68 -15.29 18.83 -29.39
N ALA A 69 -14.86 19.98 -28.89
CA ALA A 69 -13.74 20.08 -27.97
C ALA A 69 -14.15 20.80 -26.69
N THR A 70 -13.73 20.27 -25.54
CA THR A 70 -13.82 20.96 -24.24
C THR A 70 -12.44 21.53 -23.89
N SER A 71 -12.40 22.66 -23.19
CA SER A 71 -11.15 23.22 -22.69
C SER A 71 -11.42 24.19 -21.54
N ALA A 72 -10.61 24.08 -20.49
CA ALA A 72 -10.72 24.98 -19.33
C ALA A 72 -10.08 26.37 -19.52
N THR A 73 -9.12 26.54 -20.44
CA THR A 73 -8.20 27.72 -20.40
C THR A 73 -7.99 28.46 -21.71
N LEU A 74 -8.47 27.95 -22.85
CA LEU A 74 -8.22 28.56 -24.16
C LEU A 74 -8.95 29.90 -24.40
N ALA A 75 -10.06 30.15 -23.72
CA ALA A 75 -10.85 31.37 -23.87
C ALA A 75 -11.15 32.00 -22.50
N LYS A 76 -10.58 33.18 -22.21
CA LYS A 76 -10.94 33.94 -20.99
C LYS A 76 -12.01 34.99 -21.29
N GLU A 77 -11.86 35.66 -22.43
CA GLU A 77 -12.75 36.73 -22.89
C GLU A 77 -13.18 36.47 -24.36
N GLU A 78 -14.18 37.19 -24.84
CA GLU A 78 -14.67 37.04 -26.23
C GLU A 78 -13.57 37.34 -27.26
N ASP A 79 -12.63 38.23 -26.92
CA ASP A 79 -11.45 38.56 -27.73
C ASP A 79 -10.53 37.35 -27.99
N ASP A 80 -10.65 36.27 -27.20
CA ASP A 80 -9.89 35.03 -27.43
C ASP A 80 -10.60 34.03 -28.35
N PHE A 81 -11.86 34.27 -28.72
CA PHE A 81 -12.66 33.28 -29.46
C PHE A 81 -12.08 33.04 -30.86
N GLU A 82 -11.53 34.06 -31.51
CA GLU A 82 -10.84 33.89 -32.80
C GLU A 82 -9.67 32.91 -32.71
N LYS A 83 -8.89 32.98 -31.62
CA LYS A 83 -7.77 32.05 -31.38
C LYS A 83 -8.26 30.63 -31.11
N VAL A 84 -9.36 30.49 -30.36
CA VAL A 84 -9.98 29.20 -30.05
C VAL A 84 -10.49 28.53 -31.32
N ILE A 85 -11.17 29.29 -32.18
CA ILE A 85 -11.65 28.85 -33.48
C ILE A 85 -10.50 28.39 -34.36
N ARG A 86 -9.43 29.19 -34.44
CA ARG A 86 -8.25 28.84 -35.23
C ARG A 86 -7.57 27.58 -34.69
N PHE A 87 -7.46 27.45 -33.38
CA PHE A 87 -6.91 26.27 -32.73
C PHE A 87 -7.75 25.02 -33.06
N ALA A 88 -9.06 25.06 -32.82
CA ALA A 88 -9.98 23.95 -33.10
C ALA A 88 -9.97 23.58 -34.59
N SER A 89 -10.00 24.58 -35.47
CA SER A 89 -9.95 24.37 -36.92
C SER A 89 -8.66 23.68 -37.36
N ASN A 90 -7.51 24.10 -36.82
CA ASN A 90 -6.22 23.47 -37.10
C ASN A 90 -6.10 22.05 -36.54
N LEU A 91 -6.70 21.80 -35.36
CA LEU A 91 -6.64 20.51 -34.68
C LEU A 91 -7.51 19.46 -35.39
N PHE A 92 -8.76 19.80 -35.71
CA PHE A 92 -9.72 18.87 -36.34
C PHE A 92 -9.67 18.85 -37.86
N GLY A 93 -9.14 19.90 -38.49
CA GLY A 93 -9.29 20.12 -39.94
C GLY A 93 -10.76 20.28 -40.34
N GLU A 94 -11.52 21.00 -39.52
CA GLU A 94 -12.93 21.36 -39.76
C GLU A 94 -13.10 22.88 -39.62
N LYS A 95 -14.19 23.40 -40.16
CA LYS A 95 -14.54 24.82 -40.00
C LYS A 95 -15.25 25.02 -38.66
N PHE A 96 -14.75 25.98 -37.88
CA PHE A 96 -15.43 26.53 -36.70
C PHE A 96 -15.64 28.02 -36.94
N GLU A 97 -16.76 28.58 -36.49
CA GLU A 97 -17.11 29.98 -36.72
C GLU A 97 -17.64 30.65 -35.46
N TRP A 98 -17.37 31.96 -35.36
CA TRP A 98 -17.99 32.83 -34.38
C TRP A 98 -18.39 34.15 -35.03
N ASP A 99 -19.68 34.46 -35.09
CA ASP A 99 -20.21 35.73 -35.59
C ASP A 99 -21.21 36.34 -34.57
N PRO A 100 -20.86 37.46 -33.91
CA PRO A 100 -21.73 38.09 -32.91
C PRO A 100 -23.07 38.58 -33.49
N ALA A 101 -23.19 38.75 -34.81
CA ALA A 101 -24.42 39.19 -35.47
C ALA A 101 -25.33 38.03 -35.93
N GLN A 102 -24.86 36.78 -35.87
CA GLN A 102 -25.59 35.60 -36.37
C GLN A 102 -25.68 34.51 -35.29
N GLU A 103 -26.89 34.27 -34.78
CA GLU A 103 -27.15 33.26 -33.73
C GLU A 103 -26.88 31.81 -34.19
N ASP A 104 -26.87 31.54 -35.50
CA ASP A 104 -26.58 30.21 -36.06
C ASP A 104 -25.08 29.93 -36.24
N ARG A 105 -24.20 30.90 -35.95
CA ARG A 105 -22.75 30.81 -36.12
C ARG A 105 -22.01 31.00 -34.81
N GLN A 106 -22.39 30.20 -33.80
CA GLN A 106 -21.94 30.30 -32.40
C GLN A 106 -21.22 29.01 -31.96
N ASP A 107 -20.14 28.61 -32.64
CA ASP A 107 -19.49 27.33 -32.34
C ASP A 107 -18.69 27.34 -31.02
N VAL A 108 -18.43 28.53 -30.45
CA VAL A 108 -17.76 28.68 -29.15
C VAL A 108 -18.79 28.85 -28.04
N ILE A 109 -18.93 27.83 -27.20
CA ILE A 109 -19.82 27.85 -26.04
C ILE A 109 -19.00 28.15 -24.78
N LYS A 110 -19.29 29.27 -24.12
CA LYS A 110 -18.65 29.67 -22.86
C LYS A 110 -19.50 29.29 -21.65
N GLY A 111 -18.86 28.73 -20.62
CA GLY A 111 -19.52 28.51 -19.33
C GLY A 111 -19.65 29.82 -18.54
N GLU A 112 -20.80 30.04 -17.92
CA GLU A 112 -21.03 31.20 -17.04
C GLU A 112 -20.90 30.81 -15.56
N SER A 113 -20.23 31.67 -14.78
CA SER A 113 -20.17 31.52 -13.33
C SER A 113 -21.46 32.03 -12.68
N ILE A 114 -22.23 31.13 -12.10
CA ILE A 114 -23.41 31.47 -11.30
C ILE A 114 -22.92 32.03 -9.96
N LYS A 115 -23.09 33.34 -9.75
CA LYS A 115 -22.76 33.99 -8.47
C LYS A 115 -23.79 33.66 -7.41
N THR A 116 -23.35 33.57 -6.16
CA THR A 116 -24.21 33.38 -5.00
C THR A 116 -25.15 34.57 -4.88
N PRO A 117 -26.47 34.34 -4.88
CA PRO A 117 -27.42 35.43 -4.83
C PRO A 117 -27.29 36.19 -3.50
N THR A 118 -27.33 37.52 -3.58
CA THR A 118 -27.54 38.36 -2.40
C THR A 118 -29.01 38.28 -2.01
N LEU A 119 -29.33 37.42 -1.04
CA LEU A 119 -30.69 37.32 -0.51
C LEU A 119 -30.99 38.52 0.41
N GLN A 120 -32.18 39.11 0.25
CA GLN A 120 -32.67 40.19 1.12
C GLN A 120 -33.00 39.68 2.53
N GLU A 121 -33.42 38.42 2.65
CA GLU A 121 -33.71 37.74 3.91
C GLU A 121 -32.94 36.41 3.99
N SER A 122 -32.07 36.28 5.00
CA SER A 122 -31.36 35.03 5.33
C SER A 122 -31.79 34.53 6.70
N ILE A 123 -31.86 33.22 6.89
CA ILE A 123 -32.10 32.60 8.19
C ILE A 123 -30.78 32.28 8.88
N ASP A 124 -30.71 32.36 10.22
CA ASP A 124 -29.54 31.97 11.00
C ASP A 124 -29.88 30.68 11.77
N LEU A 125 -29.48 29.54 11.22
CA LEU A 125 -29.77 28.24 11.84
C LEU A 125 -28.86 28.01 13.07
N PRO A 126 -29.38 27.43 14.17
CA PRO A 126 -28.54 27.06 15.30
C PRO A 126 -27.43 26.11 14.89
N LEU A 127 -26.20 26.35 15.37
CA LEU A 127 -25.02 25.59 14.93
C LEU A 127 -25.14 24.08 15.21
N GLY A 128 -25.73 23.70 16.35
CA GLY A 128 -25.94 22.29 16.71
C GLY A 128 -26.91 21.55 15.77
N LEU A 129 -27.82 22.28 15.13
CA LEU A 129 -28.85 21.70 14.27
C LEU A 129 -28.26 20.98 13.05
N TYR A 130 -27.11 21.46 12.53
CA TYR A 130 -26.46 20.80 11.39
C TYR A 130 -26.04 19.37 11.71
N SER A 131 -25.46 19.15 12.89
CA SER A 131 -25.03 17.82 13.32
C SER A 131 -26.22 16.89 13.53
N GLU A 132 -27.33 17.39 14.08
CA GLU A 132 -28.57 16.61 14.27
C GLU A 132 -29.19 16.20 12.92
N ILE A 133 -29.25 17.12 11.95
CA ILE A 133 -29.75 16.81 10.60
C ILE A 133 -28.82 15.80 9.90
N ASP A 134 -27.50 16.00 9.97
CA ASP A 134 -26.48 15.11 9.37
C ASP A 134 -26.58 13.67 9.92
N GLU A 135 -26.87 13.53 11.22
CA GLU A 135 -27.13 12.24 11.85
C GLU A 135 -28.43 11.58 11.36
N ILE A 136 -29.52 12.35 11.20
CA ILE A 136 -30.79 11.83 10.66
C ILE A 136 -30.61 11.32 9.24
N ILE A 137 -29.99 12.10 8.34
CA ILE A 137 -29.81 11.68 6.94
C ILE A 137 -28.85 10.50 6.79
N THR A 138 -27.98 10.28 7.78
CA THR A 138 -27.06 9.14 7.80
C THR A 138 -27.73 7.88 8.36
N SER A 139 -28.65 8.02 9.32
CA SER A 139 -29.27 6.89 10.04
C SER A 139 -30.56 6.39 9.41
N VAL A 140 -31.27 7.23 8.67
CA VAL A 140 -32.59 6.93 8.07
C VAL A 140 -32.48 6.89 6.54
N GLN A 141 -33.18 5.97 5.89
CA GLN A 141 -33.19 5.85 4.42
C GLN A 141 -34.48 6.33 3.76
N ASP A 142 -35.60 6.23 4.48
CA ASP A 142 -36.91 6.59 3.97
C ASP A 142 -37.07 8.11 3.93
N ASN A 143 -37.39 8.67 2.75
CA ASN A 143 -37.49 10.11 2.55
C ASN A 143 -38.57 10.72 3.45
N SER A 144 -39.75 10.11 3.52
CA SER A 144 -40.86 10.63 4.33
C SER A 144 -40.48 10.67 5.82
N ALA A 145 -39.79 9.64 6.32
CA ALA A 145 -39.28 9.60 7.69
C ALA A 145 -38.20 10.66 7.95
N ILE A 146 -37.28 10.88 7.00
CA ILE A 146 -36.28 11.97 7.09
C ILE A 146 -36.99 13.32 7.15
N ILE A 147 -37.90 13.60 6.22
CA ILE A 147 -38.66 14.86 6.17
C ILE A 147 -39.38 15.09 7.49
N LYS A 148 -40.08 14.08 8.02
CA LYS A 148 -40.81 14.21 9.29
C LYS A 148 -39.88 14.56 10.45
N ARG A 149 -38.78 13.84 10.62
CA ARG A 149 -37.83 14.08 11.72
C ARG A 149 -37.14 15.44 11.58
N CYS A 150 -36.67 15.78 10.37
CA CYS A 150 -36.07 17.07 10.08
C CYS A 150 -37.06 18.21 10.33
N TYR A 151 -38.33 18.07 9.95
CA TYR A 151 -39.38 19.05 10.24
C TYR A 151 -39.53 19.28 11.74
N GLU A 152 -39.64 18.23 12.54
CA GLU A 152 -39.81 18.32 14.00
C GLU A 152 -38.62 19.02 14.69
N ILE A 153 -37.38 18.71 14.31
CA ILE A 153 -36.19 19.35 14.90
C ILE A 153 -36.05 20.81 14.44
N CYS A 154 -36.34 21.10 13.18
CA CYS A 154 -36.35 22.44 12.62
C CYS A 154 -37.38 23.33 13.31
N GLN A 155 -38.58 22.79 13.58
CA GLN A 155 -39.62 23.48 14.32
C GLN A 155 -39.21 23.75 15.77
N LYS A 156 -38.63 22.75 16.47
CA LYS A 156 -38.09 22.92 17.83
C LYS A 156 -36.96 23.94 17.90
N ALA A 157 -36.16 24.05 16.85
CA ALA A 157 -35.07 25.01 16.72
C ALA A 157 -35.55 26.44 16.42
N GLY A 158 -36.85 26.67 16.25
CA GLY A 158 -37.44 27.99 16.04
C GLY A 158 -37.41 28.47 14.58
N ILE A 159 -37.28 27.58 13.61
CA ILE A 159 -37.39 27.94 12.18
C ILE A 159 -38.84 28.31 11.86
N VAL A 160 -39.03 29.36 11.07
CA VAL A 160 -40.35 29.89 10.70
C VAL A 160 -41.21 28.81 10.03
N GLU A 161 -42.41 28.58 10.57
CA GLU A 161 -43.34 27.53 10.11
C GLU A 161 -43.69 27.67 8.62
N SER A 162 -43.88 28.90 8.12
CA SER A 162 -44.21 29.14 6.70
C SER A 162 -43.11 28.64 5.76
N LEU A 163 -41.84 28.74 6.16
CA LEU A 163 -40.72 28.21 5.38
C LEU A 163 -40.74 26.67 5.36
N LEU A 164 -40.99 26.04 6.50
CA LEU A 164 -41.04 24.58 6.62
C LEU A 164 -42.20 23.99 5.82
N VAL A 165 -43.37 24.61 5.89
CA VAL A 165 -44.55 24.23 5.09
C VAL A 165 -44.27 24.40 3.59
N GLN A 166 -43.71 25.54 3.18
CA GLN A 166 -43.36 25.78 1.78
C GLN A 166 -42.35 24.75 1.26
N ALA A 167 -41.27 24.51 2.01
CA ALA A 167 -40.25 23.53 1.65
C ALA A 167 -40.82 22.11 1.54
N LYS A 168 -41.77 21.75 2.43
CA LYS A 168 -42.44 20.44 2.40
C LYS A 168 -43.37 20.31 1.19
N MET A 169 -44.15 21.34 0.87
CA MET A 169 -45.03 21.34 -0.31
C MET A 169 -44.25 21.22 -1.62
N GLN A 170 -43.08 21.86 -1.71
CA GLN A 170 -42.20 21.83 -2.89
C GLN A 170 -41.27 20.61 -2.93
N SER A 171 -41.31 19.74 -1.91
CA SER A 171 -40.36 18.65 -1.79
C SER A 171 -40.68 17.42 -2.64
N ASP A 172 -41.92 17.25 -3.10
CA ASP A 172 -42.39 16.03 -3.78
C ASP A 172 -42.01 14.73 -3.03
N ASP A 173 -42.08 14.74 -1.69
CA ASP A 173 -41.62 13.64 -0.81
C ASP A 173 -40.13 13.27 -0.98
N ASN A 174 -39.31 14.23 -1.41
CA ASN A 174 -37.87 14.10 -1.54
C ASN A 174 -37.16 14.90 -0.44
N ALA A 175 -36.48 14.19 0.47
CA ALA A 175 -35.81 14.81 1.60
C ALA A 175 -34.68 15.80 1.18
N LYS A 176 -34.06 15.56 0.02
CA LYS A 176 -33.04 16.47 -0.54
C LYS A 176 -33.67 17.80 -0.95
N LYS A 177 -34.83 17.77 -1.62
CA LYS A 177 -35.56 18.99 -2.01
C LYS A 177 -36.06 19.77 -0.79
N PHE A 178 -36.60 19.05 0.20
CA PHE A 178 -37.05 19.65 1.46
C PHE A 178 -35.93 20.44 2.14
N LEU A 179 -34.78 19.81 2.38
CA LEU A 179 -33.63 20.47 3.03
C LEU A 179 -33.00 21.54 2.13
N TYR A 180 -33.11 21.43 0.79
CA TYR A 180 -32.68 22.47 -0.15
C TYR A 180 -33.43 23.78 0.08
N GLY A 181 -34.76 23.73 0.21
CA GLY A 181 -35.60 24.91 0.45
C GLY A 181 -35.27 25.66 1.74
N ILE A 182 -34.66 24.96 2.71
CA ILE A 182 -34.24 25.54 4.01
C ILE A 182 -32.80 26.05 3.91
N LEU A 183 -31.84 25.18 3.58
CA LEU A 183 -30.41 25.49 3.61
C LEU A 183 -29.97 26.50 2.55
N GLN A 184 -30.69 26.64 1.44
CA GLN A 184 -30.39 27.68 0.45
C GLN A 184 -30.53 29.10 1.03
N LYS A 185 -31.35 29.29 2.07
CA LYS A 185 -31.57 30.57 2.74
C LYS A 185 -30.68 30.78 3.98
N ASP A 186 -29.91 29.77 4.37
CA ASP A 186 -29.10 29.83 5.58
C ASP A 186 -27.87 30.74 5.42
N LYS A 187 -27.66 31.60 6.43
CA LYS A 187 -26.59 32.59 6.47
C LYS A 187 -25.20 31.95 6.37
N ARG A 188 -24.94 30.84 7.07
CA ARG A 188 -23.62 30.18 7.05
C ARG A 188 -23.38 29.46 5.72
N THR A 189 -24.42 28.91 5.11
CA THR A 189 -24.36 28.32 3.77
C THR A 189 -24.01 29.37 2.72
N LEU A 190 -24.65 30.53 2.76
CA LEU A 190 -24.34 31.65 1.86
C LEU A 190 -22.91 32.16 2.07
N GLU A 191 -22.48 32.29 3.33
CA GLU A 191 -21.12 32.71 3.65
C GLU A 191 -20.07 31.72 3.16
N LEU A 192 -20.32 30.42 3.33
CA LEU A 192 -19.47 29.35 2.82
C LEU A 192 -19.32 29.45 1.30
N LYS A 193 -20.42 29.70 0.56
CA LYS A 193 -20.36 29.91 -0.89
C LYS A 193 -19.53 31.14 -1.26
N ARG A 194 -19.76 32.28 -0.60
CA ARG A 194 -19.00 33.52 -0.84
C ARG A 194 -17.50 33.35 -0.60
N ILE A 195 -17.10 32.65 0.46
CA ILE A 195 -15.69 32.35 0.74
C ILE A 195 -15.09 31.54 -0.42
N LEU A 196 -15.80 30.50 -0.87
CA LEU A 196 -15.31 29.60 -1.93
C LEU A 196 -15.34 30.22 -3.33
N GLU A 197 -16.15 31.25 -3.56
CA GLU A 197 -16.11 32.07 -4.78
C GLU A 197 -14.80 32.83 -4.94
N THR A 198 -14.14 33.20 -3.83
CA THR A 198 -12.84 33.89 -3.88
C THR A 198 -11.67 32.97 -4.22
N GLY A 199 -11.88 31.65 -4.18
CA GLY A 199 -10.89 30.63 -4.51
C GLY A 199 -10.78 29.53 -3.46
N SER A 200 -9.78 28.66 -3.64
CA SER A 200 -9.50 27.57 -2.71
C SER A 200 -8.99 28.08 -1.37
N ILE A 201 -9.45 27.48 -0.28
CA ILE A 201 -9.04 27.81 1.10
C ILE A 201 -8.80 26.54 1.90
N LYS A 202 -7.90 26.59 2.89
CA LYS A 202 -7.75 25.50 3.86
C LYS A 202 -9.03 25.34 4.67
N LEU A 203 -9.46 24.10 4.91
CA LEU A 203 -10.70 23.82 5.63
C LEU A 203 -10.74 24.50 7.01
N GLU A 204 -9.64 24.44 7.75
CA GLU A 204 -9.51 25.08 9.07
C GLU A 204 -9.74 26.59 9.02
N ASP A 205 -9.20 27.26 7.99
CA ASP A 205 -9.35 28.70 7.82
C ASP A 205 -10.75 29.07 7.30
N CYS A 206 -11.36 28.18 6.50
CA CYS A 206 -12.76 28.30 6.10
C CYS A 206 -13.69 28.25 7.31
N ILE A 207 -13.50 27.28 8.22
CA ILE A 207 -14.29 27.14 9.45
C ILE A 207 -14.17 28.40 10.31
N LYS A 208 -12.95 28.92 10.52
CA LYS A 208 -12.72 30.17 11.28
C LYS A 208 -13.48 31.35 10.68
N LYS A 209 -13.48 31.48 9.35
CA LYS A 209 -14.19 32.56 8.63
C LYS A 209 -15.71 32.44 8.74
N VAL A 210 -16.27 31.24 8.50
CA VAL A 210 -17.72 30.99 8.59
C VAL A 210 -18.26 31.26 10.00
N LEU A 211 -17.48 30.93 11.03
CA LEU A 211 -17.86 31.16 12.43
C LEU A 211 -17.51 32.56 12.96
N GLY A 212 -16.65 33.32 12.27
CA GLY A 212 -16.09 34.57 12.78
C GLY A 212 -15.23 34.39 14.03
N ASN A 213 -14.76 33.17 14.32
CA ASN A 213 -14.00 32.81 15.52
C ASN A 213 -12.59 32.30 15.12
N GLY A 214 -11.53 32.93 15.64
CA GLY A 214 -10.14 32.55 15.34
C GLY A 214 -9.69 31.21 15.95
N LYS A 215 -10.41 30.70 16.97
CA LYS A 215 -10.14 29.41 17.63
C LYS A 215 -11.45 28.66 17.90
N PRO A 216 -12.09 28.08 16.85
CA PRO A 216 -13.29 27.29 17.03
C PRO A 216 -12.99 26.02 17.84
N SER A 217 -13.93 25.64 18.70
CA SER A 217 -13.91 24.36 19.41
C SER A 217 -14.09 23.18 18.45
N SER A 218 -13.79 21.97 18.92
CA SER A 218 -14.00 20.74 18.14
C SER A 218 -15.46 20.53 17.76
N LYS A 219 -16.40 20.85 18.66
CA LYS A 219 -17.85 20.77 18.40
C LYS A 219 -18.30 21.77 17.33
N GLU A 220 -17.82 23.02 17.39
CA GLU A 220 -18.14 24.03 16.38
C GLU A 220 -17.57 23.65 15.01
N SER A 221 -16.33 23.15 14.98
CA SER A 221 -15.70 22.67 13.74
C SER A 221 -16.48 21.52 13.13
N GLN A 222 -16.92 20.56 13.95
CA GLN A 222 -17.74 19.43 13.51
C GLN A 222 -19.09 19.88 12.94
N ALA A 223 -19.75 20.86 13.55
CA ALA A 223 -21.01 21.39 13.05
C ALA A 223 -20.88 22.04 11.66
N VAL A 224 -19.79 22.76 11.40
CA VAL A 224 -19.51 23.31 10.05
C VAL A 224 -19.20 22.19 9.05
N ILE A 225 -18.50 21.13 9.47
CA ILE A 225 -18.28 19.95 8.62
C ILE A 225 -19.62 19.28 8.27
N SER A 226 -20.52 19.11 9.25
CA SER A 226 -21.87 18.59 9.01
C SER A 226 -22.67 19.50 8.08
N LEU A 227 -22.55 20.83 8.22
CA LEU A 227 -23.14 21.77 7.24
C LEU A 227 -22.61 21.52 5.82
N ILE A 228 -21.30 21.33 5.65
CA ILE A 228 -20.72 21.04 4.32
C ILE A 228 -21.27 19.71 3.78
N ASN A 229 -21.35 18.66 4.61
CA ASN A 229 -21.93 17.37 4.23
C ASN A 229 -23.38 17.52 3.75
N LEU A 230 -24.20 18.27 4.50
CA LEU A 230 -25.58 18.57 4.14
C LEU A 230 -25.63 19.31 2.80
N ALA A 231 -24.83 20.36 2.62
CA ALA A 231 -24.83 21.15 1.40
C ALA A 231 -24.36 20.35 0.16
N VAL A 232 -23.50 19.34 0.33
CA VAL A 232 -23.10 18.40 -0.73
C VAL A 232 -24.21 17.37 -1.04
N TRP A 233 -24.96 16.96 -0.04
CA TRP A 233 -26.03 15.96 -0.18
C TRP A 233 -27.32 16.55 -0.80
N VAL A 234 -27.66 17.77 -0.40
CA VAL A 234 -28.88 18.50 -0.75
C VAL A 234 -28.81 19.06 -2.17
N ARG A 235 -29.89 18.89 -2.94
CA ARG A 235 -29.99 19.35 -4.34
C ARG A 235 -31.44 19.66 -4.72
N PRO A 236 -31.68 20.60 -5.66
CA PRO A 236 -33.03 20.98 -6.07
C PRO A 236 -33.69 19.91 -6.94
N GLU A 237 -32.92 19.26 -7.81
CA GLU A 237 -33.36 18.14 -8.65
C GLU A 237 -32.25 17.12 -8.77
N GLN A 238 -32.56 15.90 -9.23
CA GLN A 238 -31.58 14.82 -9.36
C GLN A 238 -30.44 15.14 -10.35
N GLU A 239 -30.78 15.82 -11.45
CA GLU A 239 -29.87 16.18 -12.54
C GLU A 239 -29.10 17.48 -12.29
N LEU A 240 -29.52 18.28 -11.31
CA LEU A 240 -28.88 19.55 -10.97
C LEU A 240 -27.76 19.37 -9.94
N LEU A 241 -26.84 20.34 -9.92
CA LEU A 241 -25.76 20.39 -8.96
C LEU A 241 -26.30 20.50 -7.51
N PRO A 242 -25.60 19.91 -6.53
CA PRO A 242 -25.95 20.08 -5.13
C PRO A 242 -25.78 21.54 -4.70
N LEU A 243 -26.34 21.88 -3.54
CA LEU A 243 -26.31 23.22 -2.99
C LEU A 243 -24.87 23.75 -2.88
N LEU A 244 -23.91 22.88 -2.53
CA LEU A 244 -22.48 23.13 -2.61
C LEU A 244 -21.76 21.90 -3.19
N PRO A 245 -21.25 21.95 -4.43
CA PRO A 245 -20.43 20.88 -4.99
C PRO A 245 -19.00 20.96 -4.44
N ALA A 246 -18.83 20.66 -3.15
CA ALA A 246 -17.54 20.77 -2.47
C ALA A 246 -16.49 19.82 -3.09
N ARG A 247 -15.34 20.37 -3.47
CA ARG A 247 -14.18 19.63 -3.97
C ARG A 247 -13.04 19.77 -2.96
N TYR A 248 -12.48 18.64 -2.55
CA TYR A 248 -11.34 18.61 -1.63
C TYR A 248 -10.06 18.25 -2.38
N HIS A 249 -9.02 19.06 -2.20
CA HIS A 249 -7.69 18.79 -2.75
C HIS A 249 -6.77 18.38 -1.59
N LEU A 250 -6.31 17.13 -1.61
CA LEU A 250 -5.37 16.60 -0.63
C LEU A 250 -4.03 16.33 -1.31
N PHE A 251 -2.99 16.98 -0.83
CA PHE A 251 -1.61 16.74 -1.27
C PHE A 251 -0.93 15.83 -0.26
N VAL A 252 -0.58 14.61 -0.69
CA VAL A 252 0.14 13.65 0.16
C VAL A 252 1.46 13.30 -0.50
N ARG A 253 2.50 13.20 0.32
CA ARG A 253 3.83 12.75 -0.10
C ARG A 253 4.20 11.48 0.64
N ALA A 254 4.74 10.50 -0.07
CA ALA A 254 5.36 9.33 0.53
C ALA A 254 6.53 9.75 1.44
N PRO A 255 6.77 9.05 2.56
CA PRO A 255 8.02 9.23 3.29
C PRO A 255 9.22 8.96 2.36
N GLU A 256 10.25 9.80 2.43
CA GLU A 256 11.39 9.71 1.52
C GLU A 256 12.39 8.61 1.90
N GLY A 257 12.38 8.21 3.17
CA GLY A 257 13.38 7.37 3.77
C GLY A 257 13.23 7.34 5.28
N ILE A 258 14.11 6.60 5.94
CA ILE A 258 14.33 6.73 7.39
C ILE A 258 15.68 7.39 7.56
N PHE A 259 15.68 8.50 8.28
CA PHE A 259 16.86 9.31 8.55
C PHE A 259 17.11 9.35 10.05
N VAL A 260 18.37 9.33 10.47
CA VAL A 260 18.75 9.29 11.88
C VAL A 260 19.77 10.38 12.22
N SER A 261 19.51 11.12 13.29
CA SER A 261 20.54 11.83 14.03
C SER A 261 20.98 10.96 15.19
N LEU A 262 22.27 10.67 15.32
CA LEU A 262 22.80 9.83 16.39
C LEU A 262 23.17 10.64 17.66
N PHE A 263 23.16 11.98 17.58
CA PHE A 263 23.54 12.89 18.67
C PHE A 263 22.43 13.92 18.99
N PRO A 264 22.28 14.36 20.26
CA PRO A 264 22.90 13.84 21.48
C PRO A 264 22.34 12.48 21.92
N LYS A 265 21.17 12.11 21.40
CA LYS A 265 20.59 10.77 21.48
C LYS A 265 20.04 10.40 20.10
N PRO A 266 20.05 9.11 19.73
CA PRO A 266 19.45 8.65 18.48
C PRO A 266 18.00 9.13 18.33
N LYS A 267 17.72 9.84 17.24
CA LYS A 267 16.37 10.28 16.84
C LYS A 267 16.16 10.00 15.37
N ILE A 268 15.01 9.39 15.06
CA ILE A 268 14.60 9.07 13.70
C ILE A 268 13.68 10.18 13.16
N SER A 269 13.80 10.45 11.87
CA SER A 269 12.89 11.27 11.08
C SER A 269 12.52 10.53 9.79
N LEU A 270 11.30 10.76 9.31
CA LEU A 270 10.81 10.25 8.03
C LEU A 270 10.94 11.27 6.90
N GLU A 271 11.39 12.47 7.24
CA GLU A 271 11.66 13.55 6.30
C GLU A 271 13.16 13.65 6.07
N ARG A 272 13.54 13.81 4.80
CA ARG A 272 14.93 14.05 4.45
C ARG A 272 15.37 15.41 4.96
N ARG A 273 16.43 15.42 5.77
CA ARG A 273 17.09 16.63 6.25
C ARG A 273 18.59 16.37 6.29
N GLU A 274 19.43 17.36 5.97
CA GLU A 274 20.89 17.24 6.17
C GLU A 274 21.27 17.39 7.64
N GLN A 275 20.51 18.22 8.36
CA GLN A 275 20.78 18.56 9.76
C GLN A 275 19.49 18.61 10.57
N THR A 276 19.62 18.39 11.88
CA THR A 276 18.57 18.68 12.85
C THR A 276 18.36 20.20 12.98
N GLN A 277 17.27 20.62 13.62
CA GLN A 277 17.03 22.04 13.92
C GLN A 277 18.16 22.71 14.74
N VAL A 278 18.97 21.91 15.44
CA VAL A 278 20.09 22.36 16.28
C VAL A 278 21.45 22.16 15.57
N GLY A 279 21.45 21.78 14.28
CA GLY A 279 22.66 21.70 13.43
C GLY A 279 23.41 20.37 13.45
N TYR A 280 22.95 19.34 14.17
CA TYR A 280 23.57 18.01 14.15
C TYR A 280 23.35 17.27 12.82
N PRO A 281 24.32 16.48 12.34
CA PRO A 281 24.20 15.74 11.08
C PRO A 281 23.13 14.65 11.16
N VAL A 282 22.51 14.41 10.03
CA VAL A 282 21.50 13.38 9.84
C VAL A 282 21.98 12.42 8.74
N PHE A 283 21.79 11.12 8.95
CA PHE A 283 22.24 10.05 8.05
C PHE A 283 21.04 9.23 7.56
N GLU A 284 21.09 8.72 6.33
CA GLU A 284 20.06 7.80 5.82
C GLU A 284 20.32 6.37 6.32
N LEU A 285 19.26 5.65 6.67
CA LEU A 285 19.32 4.29 7.17
C LEU A 285 18.85 3.26 6.14
N ALA A 286 19.56 2.14 6.13
CA ALA A 286 19.11 0.87 5.58
C ALA A 286 19.14 -0.20 6.69
N SER A 287 18.33 -1.25 6.54
CA SER A 287 18.32 -2.35 7.51
C SER A 287 18.30 -3.73 6.86
N CYS A 288 18.93 -4.70 7.50
CA CYS A 288 18.80 -6.11 7.13
C CYS A 288 17.39 -6.61 7.47
N ARG A 289 16.67 -7.15 6.48
CA ARG A 289 15.29 -7.64 6.67
C ARG A 289 15.16 -8.86 7.58
N ARG A 290 16.25 -9.58 7.89
CA ARG A 290 16.25 -10.74 8.82
C ARG A 290 16.64 -10.34 10.24
N CYS A 291 17.80 -9.71 10.43
CA CYS A 291 18.34 -9.45 11.76
C CYS A 291 18.14 -8.01 12.25
N GLY A 292 17.63 -7.10 11.43
CA GLY A 292 17.42 -5.69 11.78
C GLY A 292 18.70 -4.85 11.85
N GLN A 293 19.87 -5.41 11.50
CA GLN A 293 21.14 -4.69 11.53
C GLN A 293 21.08 -3.41 10.69
N ALA A 294 21.45 -2.29 11.29
CA ALA A 294 21.46 -0.97 10.66
C ALA A 294 22.72 -0.73 9.82
N TYR A 295 22.53 -0.07 8.69
CA TYR A 295 23.57 0.43 7.80
C TYR A 295 23.30 1.90 7.53
N LEU A 296 24.35 2.72 7.46
CA LEU A 296 24.23 4.10 6.97
C LEU A 296 24.41 4.10 5.45
N VAL A 297 23.53 4.78 4.73
CA VAL A 297 23.64 4.96 3.27
C VAL A 297 24.08 6.39 3.02
N SER A 298 25.32 6.56 2.55
CA SER A 298 25.94 7.89 2.48
C SER A 298 27.15 7.91 1.55
N ASN A 299 27.59 9.11 1.17
CA ASN A 299 28.85 9.36 0.50
C ASN A 299 29.77 10.21 1.39
N ILE A 300 31.08 10.12 1.12
CA ILE A 300 32.09 10.93 1.79
C ILE A 300 32.35 12.17 0.93
N ILE A 301 31.95 13.34 1.42
CA ILE A 301 32.12 14.63 0.74
C ILE A 301 32.88 15.56 1.67
N ASN A 302 34.05 16.03 1.24
CA ASN A 302 34.91 16.94 2.01
C ASN A 302 35.19 16.43 3.45
N GLY A 303 35.51 15.14 3.60
CA GLY A 303 35.80 14.51 4.90
C GLY A 303 34.59 14.38 5.84
N LYS A 304 33.36 14.57 5.33
CA LYS A 304 32.12 14.36 6.08
C LYS A 304 31.24 13.32 5.42
N LEU A 305 30.53 12.55 6.23
CA LEU A 305 29.54 11.60 5.77
C LEU A 305 28.20 12.31 5.53
N LYS A 306 27.69 12.25 4.30
CA LYS A 306 26.42 12.87 3.89
C LYS A 306 25.55 11.88 3.09
N HIS A 307 24.23 11.91 3.29
CA HIS A 307 23.31 11.14 2.43
C HIS A 307 23.19 11.76 1.04
N PHE A 308 22.72 10.97 0.07
CA PHE A 308 22.65 11.38 -1.33
C PHE A 308 21.42 12.27 -1.60
N ILE A 309 21.65 13.43 -2.23
CA ILE A 309 20.60 14.27 -2.78
C ILE A 309 20.59 14.01 -4.28
N ALA A 310 19.56 13.30 -4.76
CA ALA A 310 19.36 13.15 -6.19
C ALA A 310 19.00 14.52 -6.79
N GLU A 311 19.92 15.12 -7.53
CA GLU A 311 19.52 15.87 -8.72
C GLU A 311 18.95 14.85 -9.72
N ILE A 312 17.85 15.21 -10.37
CA ILE A 312 17.12 14.35 -11.31
C ILE A 312 18.13 13.80 -12.34
N ASP A 313 18.19 12.47 -12.50
CA ASP A 313 19.00 11.69 -13.46
C ASP A 313 20.48 11.33 -13.14
N ALA A 314 20.99 11.55 -11.93
CA ALA A 314 22.33 11.02 -11.56
C ALA A 314 22.29 9.54 -11.11
N PRO A 315 23.20 8.66 -11.59
CA PRO A 315 23.27 7.27 -11.13
C PRO A 315 23.63 7.21 -9.64
N LYS A 316 22.80 6.50 -8.85
CA LYS A 316 22.99 6.28 -7.41
C LYS A 316 24.18 5.34 -7.18
N GLU A 317 25.36 5.88 -6.88
CA GLU A 317 26.45 5.10 -6.26
C GLU A 317 26.19 4.98 -4.75
N ASN A 318 25.29 4.08 -4.36
CA ASN A 318 24.98 3.86 -2.95
C ASN A 318 26.14 3.14 -2.25
N ARG A 319 26.81 3.82 -1.31
CA ARG A 319 27.75 3.17 -0.36
C ARG A 319 27.04 2.88 0.95
N TYR A 320 27.26 1.66 1.46
CA TYR A 320 26.69 1.20 2.71
C TYR A 320 27.78 1.14 3.78
N PHE A 321 27.50 1.67 4.97
CA PHE A 321 28.40 1.64 6.11
C PHE A 321 27.75 0.82 7.23
N LEU A 322 28.30 -0.36 7.50
CA LEU A 322 27.85 -1.22 8.60
C LEU A 322 28.19 -0.56 9.94
N LEU A 323 27.16 -0.27 10.74
CA LEU A 323 27.28 0.30 12.08
C LEU A 323 27.27 -0.82 13.13
N THR A 324 28.44 -1.28 13.58
CA THR A 324 28.52 -2.40 14.55
C THR A 324 29.50 -2.15 15.69
N GLU A 325 29.14 -2.64 16.88
CA GLU A 325 30.02 -2.78 18.05
C GLU A 325 30.50 -4.23 18.25
N LYS A 326 29.91 -5.21 17.53
CA LYS A 326 30.20 -6.65 17.66
C LYS A 326 30.99 -7.22 16.47
N LYS A 327 31.79 -8.27 16.71
CA LYS A 327 32.45 -9.06 15.66
C LYS A 327 31.39 -9.82 14.84
N PRO A 328 31.48 -9.85 13.50
CA PRO A 328 30.56 -10.63 12.67
C PRO A 328 30.74 -12.14 12.88
N LEU A 329 29.66 -12.91 12.79
CA LEU A 329 29.70 -14.37 12.69
C LEU A 329 29.80 -14.72 11.20
N PHE A 330 30.85 -15.44 10.81
CA PHE A 330 31.22 -15.69 9.40
C PHE A 330 31.00 -17.15 8.99
N GLU A 331 29.76 -17.65 9.06
CA GLU A 331 29.39 -18.92 8.44
C GLU A 331 28.29 -18.67 7.40
N ASP A 332 28.43 -19.25 6.21
CA ASP A 332 27.41 -19.16 5.17
C ASP A 332 26.24 -20.11 5.51
N ASP A 333 25.00 -19.61 5.34
CA ASP A 333 23.75 -20.35 5.62
C ASP A 333 23.43 -21.32 4.47
N GLU A 334 23.40 -22.64 4.74
CA GLU A 334 23.15 -23.69 3.74
C GLU A 334 21.69 -23.74 3.27
N ASP A 335 20.75 -23.24 4.07
CA ASP A 335 19.33 -23.28 3.72
C ASP A 335 18.95 -22.21 2.69
N GLU A 336 19.91 -21.42 2.21
CA GLU A 336 19.69 -20.32 1.28
C GLU A 336 20.01 -20.71 -0.16
N GLU A 337 18.96 -20.75 -0.97
CA GLU A 337 19.06 -20.83 -2.42
C GLU A 337 18.89 -19.43 -3.00
N SER A 338 19.97 -18.86 -3.53
CA SER A 338 19.88 -17.74 -4.48
C SER A 338 19.50 -18.31 -5.84
N ALA A 339 18.41 -17.84 -6.44
CA ALA A 339 17.98 -18.25 -7.78
C ALA A 339 18.97 -17.82 -8.89
N GLU A 340 19.87 -16.89 -8.59
CA GLU A 340 20.93 -16.39 -9.46
C GLU A 340 22.26 -16.33 -8.68
N PRO A 341 23.42 -16.56 -9.32
CA PRO A 341 24.72 -16.29 -8.71
C PRO A 341 24.87 -14.78 -8.54
N GLU A 342 24.49 -14.27 -7.37
CA GLU A 342 24.60 -12.85 -7.06
C GLU A 342 26.06 -12.41 -7.03
N LYS A 343 26.37 -11.28 -7.68
CA LYS A 343 27.67 -10.62 -7.54
C LYS A 343 27.78 -10.09 -6.11
N ILE A 344 28.51 -10.80 -5.26
CA ILE A 344 28.67 -10.45 -3.84
C ILE A 344 29.37 -9.08 -3.75
N ALA A 345 28.86 -8.23 -2.85
CA ALA A 345 29.47 -6.93 -2.55
C ALA A 345 30.91 -7.09 -2.04
N GLU A 346 31.74 -6.06 -2.23
CA GLU A 346 33.13 -6.08 -1.77
C GLU A 346 33.23 -5.30 -0.45
N LYS A 347 33.98 -5.88 0.49
CA LYS A 347 34.26 -5.24 1.77
C LYS A 347 35.30 -4.14 1.54
N GLY A 348 34.92 -2.91 1.86
CA GLY A 348 35.77 -1.75 1.78
C GLY A 348 36.56 -1.51 3.06
N LYS A 349 36.98 -0.25 3.21
CA LYS A 349 37.81 0.22 4.32
C LYS A 349 37.02 0.30 5.63
N LYS A 350 37.76 0.37 6.75
CA LYS A 350 37.19 0.69 8.05
C LYS A 350 37.35 2.17 8.36
N TRP A 351 36.30 2.74 8.91
CA TRP A 351 36.17 4.18 9.14
C TRP A 351 35.78 4.47 10.58
N ARG A 352 36.12 5.67 11.05
CA ARG A 352 35.66 6.27 12.31
C ARG A 352 34.81 7.48 11.99
N LEU A 353 33.57 7.52 12.50
CA LEU A 353 32.59 8.60 12.29
C LEU A 353 32.33 9.34 13.60
N CYS A 354 32.50 10.66 13.61
CA CYS A 354 31.99 11.50 14.69
C CYS A 354 30.50 11.81 14.48
N VAL A 355 29.65 11.29 15.37
CA VAL A 355 28.19 11.43 15.24
C VAL A 355 27.67 12.85 15.53
N ARG A 356 28.50 13.72 16.12
CA ARG A 356 28.14 15.10 16.46
C ARG A 356 28.33 16.08 15.31
N CYS A 357 29.41 15.94 14.54
CA CYS A 357 29.76 16.88 13.46
C CYS A 357 29.76 16.24 12.06
N GLY A 358 29.69 14.91 11.97
CA GLY A 358 29.65 14.14 10.73
C GLY A 358 31.02 13.90 10.08
N ALA A 359 32.11 14.33 10.72
CA ALA A 359 33.47 14.08 10.23
C ALA A 359 33.78 12.58 10.23
N ILE A 360 34.39 12.09 9.14
CA ILE A 360 34.75 10.69 8.93
C ILE A 360 36.21 10.59 8.49
N TRP A 361 36.94 9.60 9.00
CA TRP A 361 38.36 9.34 8.69
C TRP A 361 38.67 7.84 8.79
N GLU A 362 39.76 7.37 8.18
CA GLU A 362 40.10 5.93 8.18
C GLU A 362 40.54 5.45 9.58
N GLU A 363 40.37 4.15 9.88
CA GLU A 363 40.67 3.57 11.22
C GLU A 363 42.08 3.91 11.72
N TYR A 364 43.07 4.04 10.83
CA TYR A 364 44.47 4.30 11.18
C TYR A 364 44.92 5.76 11.01
N GLU A 365 44.05 6.67 10.59
CA GLU A 365 44.38 8.09 10.37
C GLU A 365 44.15 8.97 11.62
N GLU A 366 44.75 10.15 11.65
CA GLU A 366 44.45 11.16 12.67
C GLU A 366 43.01 11.66 12.54
N SER A 367 42.41 12.00 13.69
CA SER A 367 41.02 12.44 13.72
C SER A 367 40.85 13.79 13.02
N SER A 368 40.03 13.82 11.96
CA SER A 368 39.61 15.05 11.28
C SER A 368 38.57 15.88 12.06
N CYS A 369 38.24 15.47 13.29
CA CYS A 369 37.21 16.08 14.13
C CYS A 369 37.79 16.97 15.24
N GLN A 370 37.14 18.12 15.47
CA GLN A 370 37.49 19.09 16.53
C GLN A 370 36.50 19.11 17.71
N CYS A 371 35.62 18.10 17.84
CA CYS A 371 34.66 18.05 18.95
C CYS A 371 35.32 17.71 20.30
N PRO A 372 34.82 18.28 21.41
CA PRO A 372 35.47 18.19 22.73
C PRO A 372 35.40 16.81 23.42
N ASN A 373 34.52 15.89 22.99
CA ASN A 373 34.35 14.59 23.66
C ASN A 373 34.41 13.41 22.65
N LYS A 374 35.61 13.13 22.14
CA LYS A 374 35.83 12.25 20.97
C LYS A 374 35.47 10.78 21.20
N ASP A 375 35.72 10.23 22.39
CA ASP A 375 35.62 8.77 22.57
C ASP A 375 34.18 8.26 22.69
N SER A 376 33.26 9.04 23.28
CA SER A 376 31.85 8.64 23.41
C SER A 376 31.02 8.94 22.14
N GLU A 377 31.49 9.87 21.31
CA GLU A 377 30.80 10.41 20.13
C GLU A 377 31.32 9.82 18.80
N VAL A 378 32.26 8.87 18.83
CA VAL A 378 32.79 8.20 17.65
C VAL A 378 32.20 6.80 17.48
N ARG A 379 31.92 6.40 16.25
CA ARG A 379 31.44 5.05 15.88
C ARG A 379 32.32 4.45 14.80
N ASN A 380 32.58 3.16 14.93
CA ASN A 380 33.30 2.39 13.93
C ASN A 380 32.33 1.97 12.83
N LEU A 381 32.76 2.15 11.58
CA LEU A 381 32.01 1.79 10.40
C LEU A 381 32.86 0.87 9.53
N THR A 382 32.21 -0.10 8.89
CA THR A 382 32.82 -0.88 7.81
C THR A 382 32.12 -0.52 6.51
N GLU A 383 32.87 0.00 5.54
CA GLU A 383 32.34 0.32 4.21
C GLU A 383 32.09 -0.96 3.42
N ILE A 384 30.96 -0.99 2.72
CA ILE A 384 30.54 -2.09 1.85
C ILE A 384 30.07 -1.46 0.54
N ILE A 385 30.69 -1.87 -0.54
CA ILE A 385 30.41 -1.35 -1.89
C ILE A 385 29.69 -2.44 -2.67
N PRO A 386 28.37 -2.28 -2.93
CA PRO A 386 27.63 -3.20 -3.78
C PRO A 386 28.01 -3.00 -5.25
N LYS A 387 28.08 -4.09 -6.02
CA LYS A 387 28.42 -4.03 -7.46
C LYS A 387 27.30 -3.42 -8.32
N ASP A 388 26.05 -3.67 -7.96
CA ASP A 388 24.88 -3.23 -8.73
C ASP A 388 23.97 -2.29 -7.90
N GLY A 389 24.55 -1.56 -6.94
CA GLY A 389 23.81 -0.64 -6.05
C GLY A 389 22.92 -1.32 -4.99
N VAL A 390 22.76 -2.65 -5.06
CA VAL A 390 21.93 -3.44 -4.14
C VAL A 390 22.80 -4.31 -3.23
N LEU A 391 22.53 -4.26 -1.94
CA LEU A 391 23.27 -5.05 -0.95
C LEU A 391 22.53 -6.37 -0.64
N ASN A 392 22.97 -7.44 -1.31
CA ASN A 392 22.36 -8.78 -1.19
C ASN A 392 22.96 -9.68 -0.10
N LYS A 393 24.01 -9.24 0.61
CA LYS A 393 24.57 -9.95 1.77
C LYS A 393 24.54 -9.07 3.01
N CYS A 394 24.05 -9.60 4.12
CA CYS A 394 24.19 -8.97 5.42
C CYS A 394 25.55 -9.35 6.02
N TYR A 395 26.40 -8.35 6.26
CA TYR A 395 27.76 -8.54 6.80
C TYR A 395 27.81 -8.68 8.32
N LEU A 396 26.66 -8.73 9.01
CA LEU A 396 26.59 -9.12 10.41
C LEU A 396 26.12 -10.58 10.58
N CYS A 397 25.00 -10.94 9.96
CA CYS A 397 24.35 -12.24 10.16
C CYS A 397 24.61 -13.25 9.04
N GLY A 398 25.52 -12.96 8.10
CA GLY A 398 25.92 -13.87 7.01
C GLY A 398 24.90 -14.07 5.88
N LEU A 399 23.63 -13.67 6.10
CA LEU A 399 22.53 -13.94 5.17
C LEU A 399 22.75 -13.38 3.76
N SER A 400 22.48 -14.19 2.75
CA SER A 400 22.57 -13.81 1.33
C SER A 400 21.21 -14.00 0.64
N SER A 401 20.55 -12.90 0.32
CA SER A 401 19.27 -12.88 -0.37
C SER A 401 19.10 -11.58 -1.14
N ARG A 402 18.34 -11.62 -2.24
CA ARG A 402 18.08 -10.45 -3.09
C ARG A 402 17.56 -9.29 -2.25
N ASN A 403 18.30 -8.18 -2.29
CA ASN A 403 17.99 -6.93 -1.60
C ASN A 403 17.75 -7.12 -0.08
N ILE A 404 18.61 -7.93 0.58
CA ILE A 404 18.48 -8.24 2.00
C ILE A 404 18.71 -7.04 2.91
N VAL A 405 19.65 -6.15 2.57
CA VAL A 405 19.82 -4.87 3.24
C VAL A 405 19.20 -3.80 2.36
N ARG A 406 18.13 -3.18 2.85
CA ARG A 406 17.30 -2.28 2.06
C ARG A 406 17.15 -0.92 2.74
N GLU A 407 17.26 0.14 1.95
CA GLU A 407 16.80 1.49 2.32
C GLU A 407 15.28 1.49 2.55
N PHE A 408 14.80 2.39 3.41
CA PHE A 408 13.36 2.55 3.65
C PHE A 408 12.69 3.41 2.57
N VAL A 409 12.81 3.01 1.31
CA VAL A 409 12.20 3.72 0.18
C VAL A 409 10.74 3.27 0.04
N PHE A 410 9.82 4.21 0.27
CA PHE A 410 8.41 4.02 -0.05
C PHE A 410 8.19 4.38 -1.52
N GLN A 411 7.84 3.38 -2.33
CA GLN A 411 7.39 3.64 -3.69
C GLN A 411 6.07 4.42 -3.67
N LYS A 412 5.74 5.09 -4.78
CA LYS A 412 4.51 5.91 -4.90
C LYS A 412 3.24 5.08 -4.64
N ASP A 413 3.28 3.79 -5.00
CA ASP A 413 2.13 2.89 -4.95
C ASP A 413 1.67 2.56 -3.53
N ALA A 414 2.58 2.27 -2.60
CA ALA A 414 2.19 1.82 -1.26
C ALA A 414 1.38 2.88 -0.49
N PRO A 415 1.80 4.16 -0.40
CA PRO A 415 0.99 5.20 0.23
C PRO A 415 -0.32 5.44 -0.51
N ALA A 416 -0.32 5.43 -1.85
CA ALA A 416 -1.54 5.58 -2.64
C ALA A 416 -2.54 4.45 -2.34
N ALA A 417 -2.07 3.21 -2.22
CA ALA A 417 -2.91 2.06 -1.90
C ALA A 417 -3.51 2.17 -0.49
N VAL A 418 -2.73 2.63 0.50
CA VAL A 418 -3.22 2.87 1.86
C VAL A 418 -4.29 3.98 1.88
N LEU A 419 -4.04 5.10 1.21
CA LEU A 419 -5.01 6.20 1.11
C LEU A 419 -6.30 5.75 0.44
N ILE A 420 -6.20 5.09 -0.71
CA ILE A 420 -7.36 4.59 -1.45
C ILE A 420 -8.14 3.57 -0.62
N THR A 421 -7.45 2.63 0.05
CA THR A 421 -8.10 1.65 0.94
C THR A 421 -8.83 2.35 2.08
N SER A 422 -8.19 3.36 2.69
CA SER A 422 -8.78 4.11 3.79
C SER A 422 -10.01 4.89 3.33
N LEU A 423 -9.93 5.56 2.18
CA LEU A 423 -11.07 6.24 1.55
C LEU A 423 -12.18 5.24 1.20
N PHE A 424 -11.84 4.08 0.65
CA PHE A 424 -12.82 3.04 0.30
C PHE A 424 -13.59 2.54 1.52
N GLN A 425 -12.90 2.41 2.65
CA GLN A 425 -13.51 1.99 3.92
C GLN A 425 -14.44 3.06 4.50
N THR A 426 -14.21 4.35 4.23
CA THR A 426 -15.10 5.43 4.71
C THR A 426 -16.30 5.68 3.81
N LEU A 427 -16.34 5.12 2.58
CA LEU A 427 -17.50 5.21 1.71
C LEU A 427 -18.71 4.52 2.37
N LYS A 428 -19.70 5.31 2.78
CA LYS A 428 -20.88 4.88 3.55
C LYS A 428 -21.94 4.13 2.71
N GLU A 429 -21.67 3.79 1.45
CA GLU A 429 -22.65 3.13 0.60
C GLU A 429 -22.92 1.70 1.08
N LYS A 430 -24.22 1.35 1.16
CA LYS A 430 -24.69 0.11 1.79
C LYS A 430 -24.43 -1.13 0.94
N LYS A 431 -24.32 -1.00 -0.38
CA LYS A 431 -23.99 -2.13 -1.26
C LYS A 431 -22.53 -2.05 -1.66
N GLN A 432 -21.80 -3.16 -1.48
CA GLN A 432 -20.41 -3.29 -1.89
C GLN A 432 -20.20 -2.97 -3.39
N LYS A 433 -21.20 -3.22 -4.24
CA LYS A 433 -21.17 -2.93 -5.69
C LYS A 433 -21.34 -1.45 -6.06
N GLU A 434 -21.78 -0.60 -5.12
CA GLU A 434 -21.99 0.82 -5.39
C GLU A 434 -20.70 1.62 -5.13
N ARG A 435 -19.87 1.16 -4.19
CA ARG A 435 -18.60 1.83 -3.84
C ARG A 435 -17.64 1.77 -5.01
N LYS A 436 -17.33 2.93 -5.59
CA LYS A 436 -16.39 3.07 -6.69
C LYS A 436 -15.33 4.08 -6.34
N ILE A 437 -14.07 3.71 -6.57
CA ILE A 437 -12.96 4.64 -6.60
C ILE A 437 -12.37 4.60 -7.99
N LEU A 438 -12.17 5.79 -8.55
CA LEU A 438 -11.45 5.97 -9.80
C LEU A 438 -10.11 6.61 -9.47
N ALA A 439 -9.02 5.95 -9.86
CA ALA A 439 -7.67 6.44 -9.68
C ALA A 439 -7.01 6.61 -11.04
N PHE A 440 -6.25 7.69 -11.20
CA PHE A 440 -5.51 8.01 -12.41
C PHE A 440 -4.02 8.11 -12.08
N SER A 441 -3.19 7.79 -13.07
CA SER A 441 -1.74 8.00 -13.02
C SER A 441 -1.28 8.64 -14.32
N ASP A 442 -0.31 9.54 -14.24
CA ASP A 442 0.30 10.20 -15.40
C ASP A 442 1.17 9.24 -16.23
N SER A 443 1.49 8.05 -15.68
CA SER A 443 2.23 6.98 -16.35
C SER A 443 1.33 5.77 -16.61
N ARG A 444 1.32 5.27 -17.86
CA ARG A 444 0.59 4.05 -18.23
C ARG A 444 1.14 2.81 -17.54
N GLN A 445 2.46 2.75 -17.38
CA GLN A 445 3.12 1.63 -16.71
C GLN A 445 2.75 1.62 -15.22
N ASP A 446 2.77 2.79 -14.58
CA ASP A 446 2.40 2.95 -13.18
C ASP A 446 0.92 2.58 -12.97
N ALA A 447 0.02 3.04 -13.86
CA ALA A 447 -1.40 2.67 -13.81
C ALA A 447 -1.63 1.15 -13.92
N ALA A 448 -0.94 0.50 -14.87
CA ALA A 448 -1.06 -0.94 -15.10
C ALA A 448 -0.50 -1.76 -13.93
N PHE A 449 0.55 -1.28 -13.26
CA PHE A 449 1.13 -1.95 -12.09
C PHE A 449 0.32 -1.69 -10.80
N PHE A 450 -0.22 -0.49 -10.64
CA PHE A 450 -0.91 -0.08 -9.42
C PHE A 450 -2.21 -0.85 -9.19
N ALA A 451 -2.99 -1.12 -10.23
CA ALA A 451 -4.26 -1.84 -10.11
C ALA A 451 -4.12 -3.25 -9.49
N PRO A 452 -3.26 -4.16 -10.01
CA PRO A 452 -3.04 -5.46 -9.40
C PRO A 452 -2.36 -5.36 -8.02
N TYR A 453 -1.50 -4.36 -7.81
CA TYR A 453 -0.87 -4.11 -6.51
C TYR A 453 -1.89 -3.72 -5.42
N LEU A 454 -2.81 -2.81 -5.75
CA LEU A 454 -3.90 -2.42 -4.84
C LEU A 454 -4.82 -3.60 -4.54
N ASN A 455 -5.20 -4.37 -5.56
CA ASN A 455 -6.07 -5.52 -5.38
C ASN A 455 -5.42 -6.58 -4.48
N SER A 456 -4.17 -6.96 -4.73
CA SER A 456 -3.47 -7.97 -3.93
C SER A 456 -3.26 -7.52 -2.48
N THR A 457 -2.89 -6.25 -2.27
CA THR A 457 -2.73 -5.68 -0.92
C THR A 457 -4.05 -5.66 -0.15
N TYR A 458 -5.14 -5.26 -0.81
CA TYR A 458 -6.47 -5.23 -0.21
C TYR A 458 -6.98 -6.62 0.12
N GLU A 459 -6.90 -7.58 -0.82
CA GLU A 459 -7.28 -8.98 -0.59
C GLU A 459 -6.47 -9.58 0.57
N THR A 460 -5.19 -9.24 0.66
CA THR A 460 -4.30 -9.68 1.75
C THR A 460 -4.77 -9.23 3.11
N ILE A 461 -5.09 -7.94 3.24
CA ILE A 461 -5.62 -7.38 4.49
C ILE A 461 -6.98 -8.01 4.83
N LEU A 462 -7.82 -8.20 3.82
CA LEU A 462 -9.16 -8.76 3.98
C LEU A 462 -9.12 -10.19 4.51
N TYR A 463 -8.37 -11.11 3.88
CA TYR A 463 -8.34 -12.50 4.36
C TYR A 463 -7.66 -12.61 5.74
N ARG A 464 -6.63 -11.78 6.02
CA ARG A 464 -6.00 -11.72 7.35
C ARG A 464 -7.00 -11.29 8.41
N ARG A 465 -7.87 -10.33 8.08
CA ARG A 465 -8.96 -9.91 8.97
C ARG A 465 -9.94 -11.05 9.25
N LEU A 466 -10.34 -11.81 8.22
CA LEU A 466 -11.23 -12.98 8.39
C LEU A 466 -10.61 -14.03 9.31
N ILE A 467 -9.33 -14.38 9.09
CA ILE A 467 -8.60 -15.34 9.95
C ILE A 467 -8.60 -14.85 11.40
N MET A 468 -8.26 -13.59 11.64
CA MET A 468 -8.21 -13.04 12.99
C MET A 468 -9.58 -12.97 13.66
N GLU A 469 -10.63 -12.66 12.92
CA GLU A 469 -11.99 -12.59 13.45
C GLU A 469 -12.50 -13.97 13.86
N VAL A 470 -12.27 -14.99 13.02
CA VAL A 470 -12.56 -16.39 13.34
C VAL A 470 -11.77 -16.87 14.56
N LEU A 471 -10.48 -16.56 14.65
CA LEU A 471 -9.65 -16.93 15.81
C LEU A 471 -10.13 -16.24 17.09
N GLN A 472 -10.62 -15.00 17.01
CA GLN A 472 -11.20 -14.28 18.15
C GLN A 472 -12.52 -14.91 18.62
N GLN A 473 -13.39 -15.32 17.68
CA GLN A 473 -14.65 -16.00 17.98
C GLN A 473 -14.40 -17.37 18.64
N ASN A 474 -13.33 -18.06 18.26
CA ASN A 474 -12.98 -19.40 18.75
C ASN A 474 -11.94 -19.43 19.88
N LYS A 475 -11.68 -18.30 20.55
CA LYS A 475 -10.62 -18.19 21.58
C LYS A 475 -10.76 -19.18 22.75
N SER A 476 -11.97 -19.64 23.06
CA SER A 476 -12.26 -20.59 24.14
C SER A 476 -12.08 -22.05 23.73
N VAL A 477 -11.88 -22.34 22.43
CA VAL A 477 -11.72 -23.71 21.93
C VAL A 477 -10.30 -24.19 22.20
N GLY A 478 -10.16 -25.24 23.00
CA GLY A 478 -8.85 -25.77 23.40
C GLY A 478 -8.07 -26.48 22.28
N ASP A 479 -8.75 -27.31 21.48
CA ASP A 479 -8.15 -27.98 20.31
C ASP A 479 -8.70 -27.33 19.03
N TYR A 480 -7.93 -26.41 18.45
CA TYR A 480 -8.29 -25.68 17.24
C TYR A 480 -7.21 -25.84 16.17
N ARG A 481 -7.56 -26.50 15.07
CA ARG A 481 -6.61 -26.92 14.02
C ARG A 481 -6.90 -26.22 12.69
N LEU A 482 -5.94 -26.31 11.77
CA LEU A 482 -6.03 -25.66 10.46
C LEU A 482 -7.29 -26.05 9.66
N GLN A 483 -7.77 -27.29 9.79
CA GLN A 483 -9.00 -27.75 9.12
C GLN A 483 -10.22 -26.96 9.62
N SER A 484 -10.39 -26.86 10.95
CA SER A 484 -11.48 -26.10 11.57
C SER A 484 -11.38 -24.61 11.22
N LEU A 485 -10.15 -24.06 11.23
CA LEU A 485 -9.91 -22.68 10.79
C LEU A 485 -10.36 -22.47 9.34
N CYS A 486 -10.07 -23.40 8.43
CA CYS A 486 -10.50 -23.31 7.04
C CYS A 486 -12.02 -23.31 6.89
N GLU A 487 -12.72 -24.15 7.64
CA GLU A 487 -14.18 -24.27 7.60
C GLU A 487 -14.85 -23.00 8.15
N ASP A 488 -14.37 -22.49 9.28
CA ASP A 488 -14.91 -21.27 9.89
C ASP A 488 -14.61 -20.01 9.05
N VAL A 489 -13.41 -19.91 8.46
CA VAL A 489 -13.07 -18.79 7.56
C VAL A 489 -13.90 -18.84 6.27
N LEU A 490 -14.12 -20.04 5.72
CA LEU A 490 -15.00 -20.22 4.56
C LEU A 490 -16.42 -19.74 4.87
N LYS A 491 -16.98 -20.18 6.00
CA LYS A 491 -18.32 -19.77 6.44
C LYS A 491 -18.43 -18.25 6.60
N LEU A 492 -17.48 -17.62 7.31
CA LEU A 492 -17.48 -16.17 7.50
C LEU A 492 -17.34 -15.41 6.17
N ALA A 493 -16.54 -15.92 5.24
CA ALA A 493 -16.38 -15.33 3.91
C ALA A 493 -17.66 -15.43 3.05
N GLU A 494 -18.40 -16.53 3.17
CA GLU A 494 -19.69 -16.72 2.49
C GLU A 494 -20.78 -15.81 3.07
N GLU A 495 -20.88 -15.69 4.39
CA GLU A 495 -21.81 -14.78 5.08
C GLU A 495 -21.62 -13.32 4.62
N ASN A 496 -20.37 -12.94 4.30
CA ASN A 496 -20.01 -11.61 3.82
C ASN A 496 -20.01 -11.48 2.28
N SER A 497 -20.45 -12.51 1.54
CA SER A 497 -20.54 -12.50 0.06
C SER A 497 -19.21 -12.13 -0.64
N LEU A 498 -18.08 -12.60 -0.13
CA LEU A 498 -16.75 -12.23 -0.62
C LEU A 498 -16.28 -13.01 -1.86
N PHE A 499 -17.00 -14.07 -2.24
CA PHE A 499 -16.66 -14.87 -3.41
C PHE A 499 -17.44 -14.45 -4.65
N ASP A 500 -16.82 -14.66 -5.82
CA ASP A 500 -17.53 -14.58 -7.09
C ASP A 500 -18.60 -15.67 -7.15
N GLN A 501 -19.80 -15.31 -7.63
CA GLN A 501 -20.95 -16.21 -7.76
C GLN A 501 -20.71 -17.37 -8.73
N THR A 502 -19.69 -17.25 -9.58
CA THR A 502 -19.27 -18.31 -10.52
C THR A 502 -18.45 -19.42 -9.87
N LEU A 503 -17.94 -19.23 -8.64
CA LEU A 503 -17.11 -20.21 -7.95
C LEU A 503 -17.96 -21.27 -7.24
N ASP A 504 -17.67 -22.55 -7.49
CA ASP A 504 -18.26 -23.65 -6.73
C ASP A 504 -17.67 -23.73 -5.30
N GLU A 505 -18.26 -24.58 -4.45
CA GLU A 505 -17.81 -24.76 -3.05
C GLU A 505 -16.35 -25.23 -2.96
N LYS A 506 -15.91 -26.15 -3.84
CA LYS A 506 -14.55 -26.69 -3.83
C LYS A 506 -13.53 -25.62 -4.21
N GLN A 507 -13.85 -24.77 -5.17
CA GLN A 507 -13.04 -23.63 -5.59
C GLN A 507 -12.94 -22.58 -4.48
N ARG A 508 -14.05 -22.27 -3.80
CA ARG A 508 -14.07 -21.36 -2.65
C ARG A 508 -13.21 -21.89 -1.51
N LYS A 509 -13.35 -23.17 -1.16
CA LYS A 509 -12.52 -23.83 -0.14
C LYS A 509 -11.03 -23.85 -0.51
N ARG A 510 -10.69 -24.16 -1.77
CA ARG A 510 -9.32 -24.08 -2.28
C ARG A 510 -8.73 -22.67 -2.13
N LYS A 511 -9.53 -21.62 -2.35
CA LYS A 511 -9.10 -20.21 -2.16
C LYS A 511 -8.81 -19.89 -0.69
N VAL A 512 -9.68 -20.32 0.23
CA VAL A 512 -9.47 -20.16 1.69
C VAL A 512 -8.22 -20.89 2.17
N TRP A 513 -8.01 -22.13 1.69
CA TRP A 513 -6.78 -22.86 1.97
C TRP A 513 -5.54 -22.12 1.47
N GLY A 514 -5.62 -21.48 0.31
CA GLY A 514 -4.56 -20.60 -0.19
C GLY A 514 -4.20 -19.51 0.81
N TRP A 515 -5.18 -18.79 1.33
CA TRP A 515 -4.99 -17.74 2.35
C TRP A 515 -4.32 -18.28 3.61
N ILE A 516 -4.84 -19.40 4.14
CA ILE A 516 -4.31 -20.02 5.37
C ILE A 516 -2.88 -20.53 5.15
N LEU A 517 -2.59 -21.17 4.02
CA LEU A 517 -1.27 -21.72 3.73
C LEU A 517 -0.22 -20.64 3.49
N GLN A 518 -0.59 -19.48 2.94
CA GLN A 518 0.30 -18.32 2.84
C GLN A 518 0.73 -17.83 4.23
N GLU A 519 -0.20 -17.74 5.18
CA GLU A 519 0.11 -17.37 6.58
C GLU A 519 0.85 -18.49 7.32
N PHE A 520 0.43 -19.75 7.13
CA PHE A 520 1.03 -20.92 7.77
C PHE A 520 2.46 -21.16 7.29
N CYS A 521 2.77 -20.99 6.01
CA CYS A 521 4.15 -21.17 5.53
C CYS A 521 4.99 -19.91 5.70
N ALA A 522 4.37 -18.76 6.02
CA ALA A 522 4.98 -17.44 6.13
C ALA A 522 6.02 -17.21 5.02
N LEU A 523 5.54 -17.13 3.77
CA LEU A 523 6.37 -16.98 2.57
C LEU A 523 7.49 -15.95 2.83
N ALA A 524 8.73 -16.30 2.45
CA ALA A 524 9.93 -15.70 3.01
C ALA A 524 10.02 -14.15 2.93
N TRP A 525 9.35 -13.53 1.94
CA TRP A 525 9.29 -12.07 1.81
C TRP A 525 8.28 -11.38 2.73
N GLU A 526 7.34 -12.14 3.31
CA GLU A 526 6.27 -11.66 4.21
C GLU A 526 6.45 -12.07 5.66
N ARG A 527 7.50 -12.82 6.02
CA ARG A 527 7.67 -13.34 7.38
C ARG A 527 7.53 -12.29 8.50
N ASN A 528 7.93 -11.04 8.25
CA ASN A 528 7.82 -9.96 9.25
C ASN A 528 6.46 -9.26 9.26
N ILE A 529 5.60 -9.50 8.26
CA ILE A 529 4.30 -8.84 8.07
C ILE A 529 3.12 -9.82 8.04
N CYS A 530 3.37 -11.13 8.03
CA CYS A 530 2.35 -12.15 8.26
C CYS A 530 1.83 -12.10 9.70
N LEU A 531 0.68 -12.71 9.96
CA LEU A 531 0.00 -12.67 11.25
C LEU A 531 0.89 -13.17 12.40
N GLU A 532 1.70 -14.20 12.16
CA GLU A 532 2.69 -14.69 13.13
C GLU A 532 3.85 -13.71 13.33
N GLY A 533 4.35 -13.12 12.24
CA GLY A 533 5.45 -12.16 12.26
C GLY A 533 5.18 -10.91 13.06
N VAL A 534 3.93 -10.44 13.05
CA VAL A 534 3.47 -9.30 13.85
C VAL A 534 2.97 -9.69 15.26
N GLY A 535 3.06 -10.98 15.63
CA GLY A 535 2.71 -11.47 16.96
C GLY A 535 1.21 -11.59 17.23
N LEU A 536 0.38 -11.69 16.19
CA LEU A 536 -1.07 -11.84 16.34
C LEU A 536 -1.51 -13.30 16.54
N LEU A 537 -0.74 -14.25 16.02
CA LEU A 537 -0.94 -15.69 16.21
C LEU A 537 0.40 -16.43 16.28
N TYR A 538 0.37 -17.70 16.62
CA TYR A 538 1.50 -18.61 16.48
C TYR A 538 1.00 -20.00 16.10
N PHE A 539 1.85 -20.81 15.46
CA PHE A 539 1.53 -22.21 15.15
C PHE A 539 2.36 -23.15 16.03
N LEU A 540 1.69 -24.07 16.74
CA LEU A 540 2.35 -25.10 17.54
C LEU A 540 2.16 -26.48 16.92
N PRO A 541 3.24 -27.22 16.64
CA PRO A 541 3.14 -28.66 16.43
C PRO A 541 2.77 -29.34 17.76
N ILE A 542 1.99 -30.41 17.65
CA ILE A 542 1.48 -31.20 18.78
C ILE A 542 2.42 -32.39 18.95
N SER A 543 3.00 -32.53 20.14
CA SER A 543 3.85 -33.67 20.46
C SER A 543 3.07 -34.98 20.38
N PRO A 544 3.67 -36.08 19.88
CA PRO A 544 3.06 -37.40 19.96
C PRO A 544 2.69 -37.76 21.41
N GLU A 545 1.58 -38.46 21.58
CA GLU A 545 1.14 -38.91 22.89
C GLU A 545 2.19 -39.83 23.54
N GLY A 546 2.51 -39.59 24.81
CA GLY A 546 3.50 -40.37 25.57
C GLY A 546 4.96 -40.17 25.15
N TRP A 547 5.27 -39.21 24.27
CA TRP A 547 6.64 -38.90 23.89
C TRP A 547 7.35 -38.00 24.92
N GLU A 548 8.63 -38.25 25.13
CA GLU A 548 9.53 -37.50 25.99
C GLU A 548 10.73 -36.98 25.18
N PRO A 549 11.23 -35.75 25.45
CA PRO A 549 12.45 -35.24 24.83
C PRO A 549 13.68 -36.09 25.15
N ILE A 550 14.70 -36.01 24.30
CA ILE A 550 15.98 -36.69 24.53
C ILE A 550 16.62 -36.24 25.87
N ASN A 551 17.11 -37.20 26.65
CA ASN A 551 17.72 -36.94 27.97
C ASN A 551 18.90 -35.97 27.93
N ASP A 552 19.62 -35.89 26.81
CA ASP A 552 20.72 -34.96 26.60
C ASP A 552 20.34 -33.48 26.81
N LEU A 553 19.09 -33.10 26.52
CA LEU A 553 18.61 -31.74 26.74
C LEU A 553 18.34 -31.44 28.22
N LEU A 554 17.99 -32.47 29.01
CA LEU A 554 17.68 -32.36 30.43
C LEU A 554 18.94 -32.36 31.31
N GLN A 555 20.09 -32.70 30.73
CA GLN A 555 21.37 -32.82 31.43
C GLN A 555 22.33 -31.69 31.04
N ALA A 556 23.40 -31.52 31.81
CA ALA A 556 24.46 -30.59 31.49
C ALA A 556 25.07 -30.92 30.11
N PRO A 557 25.40 -29.92 29.28
CA PRO A 557 25.40 -28.48 29.56
C PRO A 557 24.06 -27.75 29.35
N TRP A 558 23.03 -28.42 28.80
CA TRP A 558 21.76 -27.79 28.40
C TRP A 558 20.84 -27.51 29.60
N ASN A 559 20.69 -28.49 30.52
CA ASN A 559 19.88 -28.39 31.74
C ASN A 559 18.48 -27.79 31.52
N LEU A 560 17.85 -28.08 30.38
CA LEU A 560 16.50 -27.59 30.07
C LEU A 560 15.46 -28.37 30.87
N SER A 561 14.34 -27.70 31.19
CA SER A 561 13.15 -28.39 31.65
C SER A 561 12.55 -29.27 30.54
N LYS A 562 11.63 -30.17 30.90
CA LYS A 562 10.88 -30.96 29.91
C LYS A 562 10.09 -30.04 28.97
N GLU A 563 9.42 -29.04 29.52
CA GLU A 563 8.64 -28.05 28.78
C GLU A 563 9.53 -27.21 27.85
N GLU A 564 10.70 -26.79 28.32
CA GLU A 564 11.68 -26.06 27.49
C GLU A 564 12.24 -26.92 26.37
N SER A 565 12.45 -28.21 26.63
CA SER A 565 12.90 -29.17 25.62
C SER A 565 11.83 -29.41 24.55
N ILE A 566 10.55 -29.53 24.95
CA ILE A 566 9.42 -29.60 24.02
C ILE A 566 9.35 -28.31 23.17
N ALA A 567 9.46 -27.15 23.80
CA ALA A 567 9.47 -25.87 23.10
C ALA A 567 10.62 -25.76 22.09
N LEU A 568 11.81 -26.27 22.44
CA LEU A 568 12.94 -26.34 21.50
C LEU A 568 12.59 -27.17 20.26
N TYR A 569 12.00 -28.36 20.43
CA TYR A 569 11.53 -29.17 19.30
C TYR A 569 10.52 -28.42 18.43
N GLN A 570 9.55 -27.75 19.05
CA GLN A 570 8.53 -26.97 18.33
C GLN A 570 9.15 -25.82 17.53
N ILE A 571 10.14 -25.11 18.09
CA ILE A 571 10.87 -24.04 17.42
C ILE A 571 11.64 -24.60 16.21
N LEU A 572 12.34 -25.73 16.38
CA LEU A 572 13.13 -26.32 15.30
C LEU A 572 12.24 -26.89 14.19
N LEU A 573 11.11 -27.53 14.52
CA LEU A 573 10.12 -27.99 13.55
C LEU A 573 9.47 -26.83 12.76
N ASN A 574 9.27 -25.67 13.40
CA ASN A 574 8.80 -24.49 12.69
C ASN A 574 9.74 -24.06 11.56
N THR A 575 11.04 -24.37 11.62
CA THR A 575 11.95 -24.09 10.50
C THR A 575 11.61 -24.90 9.23
N ILE A 576 11.03 -26.09 9.37
CA ILE A 576 10.55 -26.92 8.25
C ILE A 576 9.33 -26.26 7.60
N ARG A 577 8.37 -25.82 8.42
CA ARG A 577 7.15 -25.10 7.98
C ARG A 577 7.50 -23.84 7.19
N LEU A 578 8.42 -23.02 7.70
CA LEU A 578 8.87 -21.79 7.04
C LEU A 578 9.58 -22.03 5.69
N LYS A 579 10.04 -23.26 5.46
CA LYS A 579 10.63 -23.69 4.19
C LYS A 579 9.62 -24.34 3.25
N MET A 580 8.32 -24.31 3.57
CA MET A 580 7.21 -24.92 2.80
C MET A 580 7.32 -26.44 2.64
N ALA A 581 8.12 -27.10 3.47
CA ALA A 581 8.22 -28.56 3.49
C ALA A 581 7.10 -29.16 4.35
N VAL A 582 5.85 -28.97 3.91
CA VAL A 582 4.64 -29.39 4.62
C VAL A 582 3.75 -30.24 3.70
N THR A 583 2.88 -31.05 4.29
CA THR A 583 1.85 -31.74 3.51
C THR A 583 0.70 -30.77 3.24
N PHE A 584 0.39 -30.56 1.97
CA PHE A 584 -0.72 -29.71 1.55
C PHE A 584 -2.05 -30.50 1.68
N PRO A 585 -3.15 -29.83 2.11
CA PRO A 585 -4.46 -30.47 2.19
C PRO A 585 -4.97 -30.86 0.81
N SER A 586 -5.66 -31.99 0.71
CA SER A 586 -6.12 -32.56 -0.57
C SER A 586 -7.22 -31.74 -1.26
N ASP A 587 -7.96 -30.95 -0.50
CA ASP A 587 -8.95 -29.99 -0.95
C ASP A 587 -8.40 -28.55 -1.05
N GLY A 588 -7.09 -28.38 -0.84
CA GLY A 588 -6.38 -27.11 -0.98
C GLY A 588 -5.66 -26.94 -2.33
N PRO A 589 -4.91 -25.84 -2.47
CA PRO A 589 -4.08 -25.57 -3.64
C PRO A 589 -2.86 -26.50 -3.70
N SER A 590 -2.32 -26.70 -4.90
CA SER A 590 -1.08 -27.43 -5.10
C SER A 590 0.11 -26.57 -4.68
N PRO A 591 1.20 -27.14 -4.12
CA PRO A 591 2.43 -26.40 -3.84
C PRO A 591 3.07 -25.78 -5.10
N LYS A 592 2.63 -26.18 -6.30
CA LYS A 592 3.08 -25.61 -7.58
C LYS A 592 2.21 -24.46 -8.10
N ASP A 593 1.10 -24.15 -7.41
CA ASP A 593 0.21 -23.07 -7.81
C ASP A 593 0.89 -21.70 -7.70
N GLU A 594 0.50 -20.77 -8.58
CA GLU A 594 1.09 -19.44 -8.71
C GLU A 594 0.97 -18.59 -7.43
N ILE A 595 -0.02 -18.87 -6.57
CA ILE A 595 -0.21 -18.20 -5.28
C ILE A 595 0.98 -18.37 -4.31
N PHE A 596 1.88 -19.33 -4.59
CA PHE A 596 3.10 -19.57 -3.82
C PHE A 596 4.36 -19.09 -4.54
N ALA A 597 4.24 -18.51 -5.74
CA ALA A 597 5.38 -18.02 -6.50
C ALA A 597 6.13 -16.91 -5.74
N PRO A 598 7.47 -16.82 -5.86
CA PRO A 598 8.36 -17.69 -6.65
C PRO A 598 8.72 -19.04 -5.99
N ARG A 599 8.17 -19.38 -4.82
CA ARG A 599 8.44 -20.63 -4.10
C ARG A 599 7.41 -21.72 -4.41
N ASN A 600 6.79 -21.70 -5.57
CA ASN A 600 5.80 -22.68 -6.00
C ASN A 600 6.47 -24.01 -6.45
N TRP A 601 7.15 -24.66 -5.51
CA TRP A 601 7.86 -25.92 -5.68
C TRP A 601 7.60 -26.85 -4.49
N ILE A 602 7.93 -28.13 -4.66
CA ILE A 602 7.80 -29.13 -3.59
C ILE A 602 9.11 -29.18 -2.81
N TYR A 603 9.09 -28.72 -1.56
CA TYR A 603 10.25 -28.75 -0.67
C TYR A 603 10.20 -29.93 0.30
N LYS A 604 11.38 -30.42 0.68
CA LYS A 604 11.57 -31.60 1.53
C LYS A 604 12.78 -31.41 2.45
N PHE A 605 12.88 -32.21 3.51
CA PHE A 605 14.06 -32.24 4.36
C PHE A 605 14.72 -33.61 4.37
N SER A 606 16.04 -33.64 4.38
CA SER A 606 16.83 -34.82 4.70
C SER A 606 17.69 -34.58 5.93
N GLY A 607 18.17 -35.63 6.58
CA GLY A 607 19.02 -35.47 7.77
C GLY A 607 20.34 -34.77 7.50
N TRP A 608 20.97 -35.00 6.34
CA TRP A 608 22.38 -34.64 6.10
C TRP A 608 22.69 -34.14 4.69
N LYS A 609 21.81 -34.34 3.71
CA LYS A 609 22.08 -34.00 2.30
C LYS A 609 21.12 -32.95 1.78
N SER A 610 21.65 -31.78 1.44
CA SER A 610 20.92 -30.77 0.66
C SER A 610 21.00 -31.08 -0.84
N ASN A 611 19.96 -30.73 -1.58
CA ASN A 611 19.96 -30.71 -3.04
C ASN A 611 18.98 -29.63 -3.51
N SER A 612 19.54 -28.46 -3.80
CA SER A 612 18.73 -27.28 -4.11
C SER A 612 17.91 -27.43 -5.38
N LYS A 613 18.50 -28.03 -6.42
CA LYS A 613 17.80 -28.32 -7.69
C LYS A 613 16.59 -29.24 -7.53
N LYS A 614 16.50 -29.97 -6.41
CA LYS A 614 15.37 -30.86 -6.09
C LYS A 614 14.51 -30.31 -4.94
N GLY A 615 14.79 -29.12 -4.42
CA GLY A 615 14.10 -28.54 -3.26
C GLY A 615 14.31 -29.33 -1.97
N ILE A 616 15.47 -29.97 -1.79
CA ILE A 616 15.79 -30.76 -0.60
C ILE A 616 16.73 -29.95 0.30
N TYR A 617 16.26 -29.61 1.50
CA TYR A 617 17.08 -29.00 2.55
C TYR A 617 17.70 -30.07 3.46
N SER A 618 18.79 -29.72 4.15
CA SER A 618 19.41 -30.57 5.16
C SER A 618 19.06 -30.09 6.57
N TRP A 619 18.64 -31.00 7.44
CA TRP A 619 18.43 -30.69 8.85
C TRP A 619 19.75 -30.31 9.52
N ASN A 620 20.77 -31.16 9.35
CA ASN A 620 22.14 -30.90 9.80
C ASN A 620 22.94 -30.28 8.66
N PRO A 621 23.60 -29.12 8.90
CA PRO A 621 24.37 -28.47 7.86
C PRO A 621 25.69 -29.21 7.56
N ALA A 622 26.21 -29.04 6.36
CA ALA A 622 27.49 -29.55 5.91
C ALA A 622 28.66 -28.94 6.70
N SER A 623 29.84 -29.58 6.63
CA SER A 623 31.04 -29.07 7.31
C SER A 623 31.40 -27.66 6.84
N GLY A 624 31.64 -26.75 7.78
CA GLY A 624 31.94 -25.33 7.50
C GLY A 624 30.74 -24.45 7.12
N ARG A 625 29.51 -24.97 7.23
CA ARG A 625 28.26 -24.22 7.02
C ARG A 625 27.40 -24.20 8.28
N ALA A 626 26.53 -23.20 8.35
CA ALA A 626 25.47 -23.10 9.35
C ALA A 626 24.09 -23.20 8.70
N ASN A 627 23.06 -23.38 9.51
CA ASN A 627 21.68 -23.11 9.13
C ASN A 627 20.95 -22.48 10.33
N ALA A 628 19.74 -21.97 10.11
CA ALA A 628 18.99 -21.28 11.17
C ALA A 628 18.76 -22.13 12.43
N ARG A 629 18.68 -23.46 12.30
CA ARG A 629 18.52 -24.40 13.43
C ARG A 629 19.79 -24.43 14.28
N LEU A 630 20.94 -24.61 13.64
CA LEU A 630 22.23 -24.64 14.32
C LEU A 630 22.58 -23.28 14.95
N GLU A 631 22.31 -22.18 14.25
CA GLU A 631 22.50 -20.83 14.81
C GLU A 631 21.66 -20.59 16.07
N PHE A 632 20.41 -21.07 16.08
CA PHE A 632 19.55 -20.97 17.25
C PHE A 632 20.14 -21.73 18.44
N LEU A 633 20.65 -22.95 18.19
CA LEU A 633 21.30 -23.75 19.23
C LEU A 633 22.57 -23.09 19.76
N TYR A 634 23.40 -22.48 18.91
CA TYR A 634 24.57 -21.72 19.37
C TYR A 634 24.18 -20.57 20.31
N LYS A 635 23.16 -19.78 19.93
CA LYS A 635 22.67 -18.66 20.77
C LYS A 635 22.08 -19.15 22.09
N LEU A 636 21.34 -20.26 22.05
CA LEU A 636 20.77 -20.88 23.24
C LEU A 636 21.90 -21.40 24.16
N PHE A 637 22.88 -22.09 23.60
CA PHE A 637 24.02 -22.62 24.32
C PHE A 637 24.87 -21.53 24.98
N GLU A 638 25.19 -20.46 24.25
CA GLU A 638 25.91 -19.29 24.79
C GLU A 638 25.13 -18.67 25.94
N LYS A 639 23.81 -18.54 25.80
CA LYS A 639 22.95 -17.99 26.85
C LYS A 639 22.88 -18.87 28.11
N LEU A 640 22.89 -20.18 27.95
CA LEU A 640 22.80 -21.14 29.05
C LEU A 640 24.14 -21.32 29.77
N THR A 641 25.24 -21.35 29.02
CA THR A 641 26.57 -21.71 29.54
C THR A 641 27.49 -20.52 29.78
N GLY A 642 27.21 -19.36 29.16
CA GLY A 642 28.11 -18.21 29.12
C GLY A 642 29.37 -18.42 28.26
N SER A 643 29.42 -19.50 27.48
CA SER A 643 30.57 -19.89 26.66
C SER A 643 30.18 -20.28 25.24
N ASN A 644 31.12 -20.19 24.30
CA ASN A 644 30.91 -20.67 22.94
C ASN A 644 30.98 -22.20 22.89
N ASP A 645 30.35 -22.80 21.86
CA ASP A 645 30.36 -24.24 21.65
C ASP A 645 31.70 -24.71 21.03
N ASP A 646 32.76 -24.74 21.83
CA ASP A 646 34.09 -25.17 21.39
C ASP A 646 34.19 -26.70 21.17
N LYS A 647 33.22 -27.47 21.69
CA LYS A 647 33.21 -28.95 21.65
C LYS A 647 32.26 -29.56 20.60
N GLY A 648 31.55 -28.72 19.86
CA GLY A 648 30.61 -29.14 18.82
C GLY A 648 29.34 -29.83 19.37
N GLU A 649 28.94 -29.52 20.59
CA GLU A 649 27.74 -30.06 21.25
C GLU A 649 26.45 -29.66 20.53
N CYS A 650 26.38 -28.46 19.94
CA CYS A 650 25.21 -27.98 19.19
C CYS A 650 24.97 -28.81 17.92
N LYS A 651 26.02 -29.22 17.22
CA LYS A 651 25.88 -30.10 16.04
C LYS A 651 25.44 -31.51 16.43
N LYS A 652 25.97 -32.05 17.54
CA LYS A 652 25.57 -33.36 18.06
C LYS A 652 24.11 -33.39 18.50
N ILE A 653 23.67 -32.38 19.25
CA ILE A 653 22.28 -32.34 19.73
C ILE A 653 21.30 -32.20 18.55
N LEU A 654 21.64 -31.40 17.54
CA LEU A 654 20.81 -31.23 16.35
C LEU A 654 20.62 -32.56 15.60
N ALA A 655 21.68 -33.36 15.49
CA ALA A 655 21.63 -34.68 14.89
C ALA A 655 20.78 -35.66 15.71
N LYS A 656 20.94 -35.68 17.04
CA LYS A 656 20.12 -36.50 17.94
C LYS A 656 18.63 -36.15 17.87
N ILE A 657 18.29 -34.87 17.80
CA ILE A 657 16.91 -34.40 17.62
C ILE A 657 16.34 -34.94 16.31
N TRP A 658 17.11 -34.92 15.21
CA TRP A 658 16.65 -35.49 13.94
C TRP A 658 16.35 -36.99 14.02
N GLU A 659 17.23 -37.77 14.66
CA GLU A 659 17.02 -39.20 14.85
C GLU A 659 15.78 -39.48 15.70
N ASP A 660 15.56 -38.68 16.74
CA ASP A 660 14.40 -38.79 17.61
C ASP A 660 13.09 -38.45 16.87
N LEU A 661 13.07 -37.35 16.10
CA LEU A 661 11.97 -36.99 15.21
C LEU A 661 11.66 -38.13 14.22
N SER A 662 12.69 -38.68 13.59
CA SER A 662 12.56 -39.76 12.60
C SER A 662 12.04 -41.08 13.19
N LYS A 663 12.17 -41.30 14.51
CA LYS A 663 11.69 -42.51 15.20
C LYS A 663 10.30 -42.31 15.81
N HIS A 664 10.11 -41.20 16.51
CA HIS A 664 8.95 -41.01 17.38
C HIS A 664 7.86 -40.11 16.77
N TRP A 665 8.20 -39.26 15.81
CA TRP A 665 7.26 -38.31 15.20
C TRP A 665 6.74 -38.74 13.81
N THR A 666 7.21 -39.87 13.28
CA THR A 666 6.78 -40.42 11.97
C THR A 666 5.77 -41.56 12.07
N GLY A 667 4.74 -41.57 11.22
CA GLY A 667 3.73 -42.65 11.14
C GLY A 667 2.44 -42.22 10.44
N GLU A 668 1.53 -43.16 10.12
CA GLU A 668 0.28 -42.87 9.38
C GLU A 668 -0.66 -41.89 10.08
N ASN A 669 -0.53 -41.74 11.41
CA ASN A 669 -1.28 -40.78 12.24
C ASN A 669 -0.37 -39.79 13.01
N LYS A 670 0.89 -39.64 12.60
CA LYS A 670 1.83 -38.72 13.26
C LYS A 670 2.09 -37.48 12.42
N GLN A 671 2.66 -36.45 13.05
CA GLN A 671 2.82 -35.13 12.45
C GLN A 671 3.77 -35.10 11.25
N ILE A 672 4.67 -36.08 11.14
CA ILE A 672 5.67 -36.15 10.07
C ILE A 672 5.43 -37.39 9.21
N ARG A 673 5.39 -37.20 7.89
CA ARG A 673 5.18 -38.30 6.93
C ARG A 673 6.52 -38.71 6.30
N PRO A 674 6.99 -39.96 6.50
CA PRO A 674 8.18 -40.43 5.82
C PRO A 674 7.90 -40.67 4.34
N LEU A 675 8.77 -40.20 3.45
CA LEU A 675 8.69 -40.52 2.03
C LEU A 675 9.34 -41.89 1.78
N LYS A 676 8.52 -42.90 1.46
CA LYS A 676 8.89 -44.33 1.30
C LYS A 676 9.98 -44.63 0.25
N ASP A 677 10.45 -43.64 -0.51
CA ASP A 677 11.32 -43.88 -1.67
C ASP A 677 12.60 -43.01 -1.68
N SER A 678 13.40 -43.09 -0.62
CA SER A 678 14.76 -42.56 -0.67
C SER A 678 15.73 -43.33 0.22
N LYS A 679 16.91 -43.64 -0.32
CA LYS A 679 18.09 -44.12 0.43
C LYS A 679 18.60 -43.12 1.50
N PHE A 680 17.85 -42.05 1.80
CA PHE A 680 18.33 -40.86 2.54
C PHE A 680 17.44 -40.40 3.70
N GLY A 681 16.38 -41.13 4.07
CA GLY A 681 15.54 -40.75 5.22
C GLY A 681 14.92 -39.36 5.07
N ILE A 682 14.29 -39.10 3.92
CA ILE A 682 13.68 -37.81 3.58
C ILE A 682 12.29 -37.72 4.24
N LEU A 683 12.06 -36.62 4.96
CA LEU A 683 10.79 -36.22 5.58
C LEU A 683 10.14 -35.08 4.77
#